data_AF-A0A6J3LDH6-F1
#
_entry.id   AF-A0A6J3LDH6-F1
#
_cell.length_a   1.000
_cell.length_b   1.000
_cell.length_c   1.000
_cell.angle_alpha   90.00
_cell.angle_beta   90.00
_cell.angle_gamma   90.00
#
_symmetry.space_group_name_H-M   'P 1'
#
loop_
_entity.id
_entity.type
_entity.pdbx_description
1 polymer ?
#
loop_
_entity_poly.entity_id
_entity_poly.type
_entity_poly.pdbx_seq_one_letter_code
_entity_poly.pdbx_strand_id
1 'polypeptide(L)'
;MKKGLKEVNTKSAKWYEEYPKEEEPCKHSKSEIEISNLKNEAKRYLDAETSVYQLKESKCTDSETVWLRTALTQGTTSDKVAAAIVLVQDNPKYNLTRLTKLINQVRVAKHNQCNMVIKSLKDLFLSDLLHPKFKLLKFEEQNLDELDKFSSGDALIKLGLSRKKLMAHWYFEDQLHEQYEHFVMSLATIASDTVDANRDIAISTMKDLLIGNVEQEHKLLELIVNKIGDPSGKIGSKVIFCLNKLLYEHPNMKLVVLREVQKLLFRKNVAQRAQYYAICLLTQFLLTKKDEKLASTLIEVYFAFFKACLKKGEPDSRMMGAILAGVNRAYPFANMDSNILNDYIDSVYKVVHIGSFNVSLNALNLLYQITGKDEAQSNRFYSTFYRKLLDPQIGVANKRALFLNLLFRVLKNDRNKQRSYAFVKRTLQIILYFPANMACATLYVISKVLQTNKELKTLLLKPRDFIKIENEDLESKDSSLSPENKNISYPSDDRSKLEDSILLTNVISEHNIDKEINSENKTGNNIKIDFDSHKEYDPFCRNPLYAGITRGLNTEFITLSKHYHPSVALFANTILEGKPIDYTGDPLEDLSLMRFLDRYVFKNPKKLEDKKVQRRNDPLAQRAGYTPKGIRCVPIDSMSYLNEREERIPVDELYLYRYLKKKKECKHELKVEDDDIESVNSEEFDNMLDRLTDNKDFGDLDIAADIQSGRKKKGIIILKMAARSVIKYLRPKTVVSQIHRCASLSAFEIQHKTPSIKKVMPIPKAHYGGRHTVTVLPGAGIGPELMTYVKEVFSYAGVPVDFEDVDIDPNADDNIDLHYAITSIRRNGVALKGNIETRSTEAGVLSRNVALRNELDLYVNVLHCVSYPGVNSRHKNIDIVIVRQNTEGEYAMLEHESVQGVVESMKVITTTNSERVARYAFEYAKRNGRKKVTTVHKANIMKLSDGLFLETSKRVAKDYPDITHNDMIIDNTCMQLVSNPHQFDIVLTTNLYGAIVSNVVCGLLGGAGLLSGKNYGDHYTVFEPGTRNTGTGIAGKNIANPIAMLNAAVDMLRHLGHKHHATLIQNAINRTINQGIHTRDLGGQATSREVVDAIMKYIKTASD
;
A
#
# COMPACT_ATOMS: atom_id res chain seq x y z
N MET A 1 75.68 -32.31 -14.89
CA MET A 1 76.08 -31.43 -13.78
C MET A 1 74.91 -30.55 -13.41
N LYS A 2 74.28 -30.85 -12.26
CA LYS A 2 73.16 -30.09 -11.66
C LYS A 2 73.73 -28.98 -10.77
N LYS A 3 73.22 -27.75 -10.90
CA LYS A 3 72.77 -26.85 -9.81
C LYS A 3 72.63 -25.42 -10.34
N GLY A 4 71.41 -24.88 -10.31
CA GLY A 4 71.14 -23.48 -10.63
C GLY A 4 69.70 -23.18 -11.04
N LEU A 5 68.71 -23.63 -10.27
CA LEU A 5 67.31 -23.21 -10.42
C LEU A 5 66.74 -22.91 -9.04
N LYS A 6 66.90 -21.64 -8.63
CA LYS A 6 66.12 -20.94 -7.62
C LYS A 6 66.18 -19.45 -7.99
N GLU A 7 65.42 -19.05 -9.01
CA GLU A 7 65.00 -17.66 -9.13
C GLU A 7 63.74 -17.49 -8.29
N VAL A 8 63.88 -16.62 -7.30
CA VAL A 8 62.86 -16.20 -6.37
C VAL A 8 61.96 -15.20 -7.10
N ASN A 9 60.67 -15.49 -7.10
CA ASN A 9 59.61 -14.60 -7.57
C ASN A 9 59.53 -13.38 -6.61
N THR A 10 60.29 -12.32 -6.89
CA THR A 10 60.25 -11.05 -6.13
C THR A 10 59.12 -10.17 -6.67
N LYS A 11 58.06 -9.96 -5.89
CA LYS A 11 57.11 -8.86 -6.12
C LYS A 11 57.90 -7.54 -6.22
N SER A 12 57.66 -6.74 -7.25
CA SER A 12 58.25 -5.40 -7.35
C SER A 12 57.86 -4.56 -6.13
N ALA A 13 58.81 -3.81 -5.57
CA ALA A 13 58.52 -2.85 -4.50
C ALA A 13 57.58 -1.77 -5.05
N LYS A 14 56.59 -1.36 -4.25
CA LYS A 14 55.64 -0.34 -4.70
C LYS A 14 56.29 1.04 -4.69
N TRP A 15 55.80 1.95 -5.52
CA TRP A 15 56.43 3.27 -5.69
C TRP A 15 56.55 4.05 -4.37
N TYR A 16 55.58 3.94 -3.48
CA TYR A 16 55.57 4.59 -2.17
C TYR A 16 56.44 3.90 -1.10
N GLU A 17 57.09 2.78 -1.42
CA GLU A 17 58.06 2.11 -0.54
C GLU A 17 59.51 2.59 -0.81
N GLU A 18 59.72 3.34 -1.91
CA GLU A 18 61.03 3.85 -2.30
C GLU A 18 61.55 4.97 -1.36
N TYR A 19 60.64 5.76 -0.79
CA TYR A 19 60.95 6.85 0.13
C TYR A 19 60.01 6.83 1.34
N PRO A 20 60.52 6.91 2.58
CA PRO A 20 59.69 6.98 3.77
C PRO A 20 58.91 8.30 3.77
N LYS A 21 57.62 8.20 4.07
CA LYS A 21 56.68 9.33 4.07
C LYS A 21 56.47 9.88 5.48
N GLU A 22 56.45 11.20 5.63
CA GLU A 22 56.06 11.88 6.86
C GLU A 22 54.52 11.85 7.03
N GLU A 23 54.02 11.68 8.26
CA GLU A 23 52.58 11.40 8.52
C GLU A 23 51.65 12.61 8.35
N GLU A 24 52.19 13.84 8.37
CA GLU A 24 51.43 15.10 8.31
C GLU A 24 52.02 16.08 7.27
N PRO A 25 51.20 16.96 6.67
CA PRO A 25 51.68 17.98 5.74
C PRO A 25 52.65 18.96 6.45
N CYS A 26 53.82 19.16 5.86
CA CYS A 26 54.87 19.99 6.42
C CYS A 26 54.67 21.47 6.06
N LYS A 27 54.80 22.35 7.05
CA LYS A 27 54.80 23.81 6.82
C LYS A 27 56.23 24.26 6.55
N HIS A 28 56.50 24.73 5.33
CA HIS A 28 57.81 25.23 4.91
C HIS A 28 57.92 26.76 5.02
N SER A 29 59.15 27.26 5.09
CA SER A 29 59.45 28.71 5.18
C SER A 29 59.56 29.45 3.83
N LYS A 30 59.41 28.72 2.71
CA LYS A 30 59.61 29.23 1.33
C LYS A 30 58.43 30.04 0.79
N SER A 31 58.73 31.03 -0.06
CA SER A 31 57.75 31.89 -0.72
C SER A 31 57.07 31.21 -1.92
N GLU A 32 55.85 31.65 -2.30
CA GLU A 32 55.08 31.06 -3.42
C GLU A 32 55.85 31.02 -4.76
N ILE A 33 56.71 32.03 -5.00
CA ILE A 33 57.54 32.12 -6.21
C ILE A 33 58.63 31.03 -6.20
N GLU A 34 59.24 30.78 -5.04
CA GLU A 34 60.26 29.74 -4.88
C GLU A 34 59.69 28.33 -5.04
N ILE A 35 58.48 28.10 -4.54
CA ILE A 35 57.77 26.81 -4.70
C ILE A 35 57.48 26.54 -6.18
N SER A 36 57.00 27.55 -6.92
CA SER A 36 56.74 27.43 -8.35
C SER A 36 58.02 27.11 -9.14
N ASN A 37 59.14 27.75 -8.79
CA ASN A 37 60.44 27.47 -9.40
C ASN A 37 60.92 26.04 -9.10
N LEU A 38 60.81 25.59 -7.84
CA LEU A 38 61.17 24.22 -7.44
C LEU A 38 60.28 23.17 -8.10
N LYS A 39 58.98 23.45 -8.26
CA LYS A 39 58.03 22.59 -8.97
C LYS A 39 58.39 22.45 -10.46
N ASN A 40 58.78 23.55 -11.10
CA ASN A 40 59.26 23.53 -12.50
C ASN A 40 60.58 22.75 -12.65
N GLU A 41 61.47 22.85 -11.66
CA GLU A 41 62.71 22.06 -11.64
C GLU A 41 62.44 20.57 -11.46
N ALA A 42 61.57 20.21 -10.52
CA ALA A 42 61.14 18.84 -10.26
C ALA A 42 60.47 18.19 -11.48
N LYS A 43 59.64 18.96 -12.20
CA LYS A 43 59.05 18.54 -13.48
C LYS A 43 60.11 18.17 -14.51
N ARG A 44 61.12 19.02 -14.70
CA ARG A 44 62.21 18.75 -15.65
C ARG A 44 62.96 17.46 -15.31
N TYR A 45 63.15 17.17 -14.01
CA TYR A 45 63.78 15.92 -13.58
C TYR A 45 62.91 14.70 -13.89
N LEU A 46 61.61 14.75 -13.60
CA LEU A 46 60.70 13.65 -13.92
C LEU A 46 60.60 13.40 -15.44
N ASP A 47 60.52 14.46 -16.25
CA ASP A 47 60.46 14.37 -17.72
C ASP A 47 61.74 13.75 -18.31
N ALA A 48 62.90 14.14 -17.75
CA ALA A 48 64.20 13.57 -18.14
C ALA A 48 64.29 12.07 -17.79
N GLU A 49 63.88 11.66 -16.58
CA GLU A 49 63.86 10.24 -16.19
C GLU A 49 62.88 9.43 -17.05
N THR A 50 61.70 9.99 -17.33
CA THR A 50 60.65 9.35 -18.14
C THR A 50 61.13 9.13 -19.58
N SER A 51 61.82 10.10 -20.18
CA SER A 51 62.37 9.97 -21.54
C SER A 51 63.43 8.86 -21.62
N VAL A 52 64.29 8.75 -20.61
CA VAL A 52 65.29 7.68 -20.51
C VAL A 52 64.63 6.32 -20.34
N TYR A 53 63.57 6.23 -19.53
CA TYR A 53 62.80 5.01 -19.34
C TYR A 53 62.13 4.56 -20.64
N GLN A 54 61.44 5.45 -21.35
CA GLN A 54 60.78 5.14 -22.64
C GLN A 54 61.79 4.70 -23.71
N LEU A 55 62.98 5.30 -23.74
CA LEU A 55 64.07 4.85 -24.63
C LEU A 55 64.54 3.43 -24.29
N LYS A 56 64.65 3.08 -23.00
CA LYS A 56 64.99 1.72 -22.57
C LYS A 56 63.88 0.72 -22.90
N GLU A 57 62.63 1.08 -22.62
CA GLU A 57 61.44 0.27 -22.94
C GLU A 57 61.37 -0.02 -24.44
N SER A 58 61.63 0.98 -25.30
CA SER A 58 61.61 0.82 -26.76
C SER A 58 62.63 -0.20 -27.29
N LYS A 59 63.79 -0.30 -26.62
CA LYS A 59 64.90 -1.19 -26.97
C LYS A 59 64.76 -2.59 -26.36
N CYS A 60 63.83 -2.79 -25.43
CA CYS A 60 63.57 -4.10 -24.85
C CYS A 60 62.95 -5.03 -25.91
N THR A 61 63.54 -6.21 -26.09
CA THR A 61 63.10 -7.27 -27.02
C THR A 61 62.36 -8.40 -26.32
N ASP A 62 62.04 -8.24 -25.03
CA ASP A 62 61.31 -9.23 -24.27
C ASP A 62 59.90 -9.46 -24.87
N SER A 63 59.54 -10.73 -24.99
CA SER A 63 58.31 -11.17 -25.67
C SER A 63 57.04 -10.57 -25.04
N GLU A 64 57.02 -10.38 -23.72
CA GLU A 64 55.90 -9.77 -23.00
C GLU A 64 55.80 -8.27 -23.30
N THR A 65 56.93 -7.55 -23.30
CA THR A 65 56.96 -6.11 -23.63
C THR A 65 56.60 -5.83 -25.10
N VAL A 66 56.97 -6.72 -26.02
CA VAL A 66 56.58 -6.64 -27.45
C VAL A 66 55.09 -6.92 -27.62
N TRP A 67 54.55 -7.90 -26.90
CA TRP A 67 53.11 -8.16 -26.88
C TRP A 67 52.32 -6.96 -26.34
N LEU A 68 52.73 -6.38 -25.20
CA LEU A 68 52.08 -5.20 -24.61
C LEU A 68 52.06 -4.01 -25.59
N ARG A 69 53.16 -3.78 -26.33
CA ARG A 69 53.25 -2.73 -27.35
C ARG A 69 52.31 -2.98 -28.54
N THR A 70 52.20 -4.24 -28.95
CA THR A 70 51.31 -4.66 -30.03
C THR A 70 49.84 -4.54 -29.61
N ALA A 71 49.50 -4.95 -28.38
CA ALA A 71 48.17 -4.82 -27.80
C ALA A 71 47.72 -3.36 -27.70
N LEU A 72 48.62 -2.44 -27.33
CA LEU A 72 48.33 -1.00 -27.26
C LEU A 72 48.06 -0.34 -28.61
N THR A 73 48.71 -0.82 -29.68
CA THR A 73 48.62 -0.20 -31.01
C THR A 73 47.51 -0.84 -31.84
N GLN A 74 47.51 -2.16 -31.94
CA GLN A 74 46.64 -2.95 -32.84
C GLN A 74 45.53 -3.73 -32.11
N GLY A 75 45.58 -3.84 -30.78
CA GLY A 75 44.61 -4.62 -30.01
C GLY A 75 43.20 -4.02 -29.93
N THR A 76 42.26 -4.79 -29.40
CA THR A 76 40.89 -4.31 -29.13
C THR A 76 40.89 -3.26 -28.02
N THR A 77 39.79 -2.52 -27.83
CA THR A 77 39.70 -1.54 -26.72
C THR A 77 39.89 -2.18 -25.35
N SER A 78 39.52 -3.45 -25.18
CA SER A 78 39.78 -4.22 -23.97
C SER A 78 41.27 -4.49 -23.79
N ASP A 79 41.94 -4.95 -24.85
CA ASP A 79 43.37 -5.27 -24.82
C ASP A 79 44.21 -4.01 -24.60
N LYS A 80 43.81 -2.88 -25.20
CA LYS A 80 44.44 -1.57 -25.01
C LYS A 80 44.35 -1.10 -23.56
N VAL A 81 43.20 -1.28 -22.93
CA VAL A 81 42.98 -0.90 -21.52
C VAL A 81 43.78 -1.84 -20.61
N ALA A 82 43.72 -3.15 -20.81
CA ALA A 82 44.47 -4.14 -20.04
C ALA A 82 45.99 -3.90 -20.14
N ALA A 83 46.52 -3.72 -21.35
CA ALA A 83 47.94 -3.45 -21.56
C ALA A 83 48.39 -2.11 -20.94
N ALA A 84 47.53 -1.09 -20.99
CA ALA A 84 47.84 0.18 -20.34
C ALA A 84 47.87 0.08 -18.80
N ILE A 85 47.01 -0.75 -18.20
CA ILE A 85 46.99 -0.98 -16.75
C ILE A 85 48.26 -1.70 -16.30
N VAL A 86 48.64 -2.79 -16.97
CA VAL A 86 49.84 -3.58 -16.61
C VAL A 86 51.09 -2.70 -16.62
N LEU A 87 51.26 -1.86 -17.65
CA LEU A 87 52.40 -0.93 -17.72
C LEU A 87 52.40 0.11 -16.60
N VAL A 88 51.23 0.59 -16.18
CA VAL A 88 51.12 1.50 -15.04
C VAL A 88 51.40 0.77 -13.72
N GLN A 89 51.02 -0.51 -13.58
CA GLN A 89 51.32 -1.33 -12.41
C GLN A 89 52.82 -1.61 -12.27
N ASP A 90 53.50 -1.93 -13.37
CA ASP A 90 54.94 -2.24 -13.35
C ASP A 90 55.77 -1.03 -12.93
N ASN A 91 55.48 0.15 -13.49
CA ASN A 91 56.18 1.39 -13.19
C ASN A 91 55.24 2.60 -13.29
N PRO A 92 54.58 3.01 -12.19
CA PRO A 92 53.60 4.10 -12.24
C PRO A 92 54.26 5.47 -12.45
N LYS A 93 55.48 5.67 -11.93
CA LYS A 93 56.23 6.93 -12.01
C LYS A 93 56.41 7.46 -13.44
N TYR A 94 56.70 6.56 -14.38
CA TYR A 94 57.06 6.91 -15.76
C TYR A 94 55.88 6.80 -16.75
N ASN A 95 54.75 6.25 -16.31
CA ASN A 95 53.58 5.98 -17.16
C ASN A 95 52.38 6.92 -16.90
N LEU A 96 52.62 8.10 -16.32
CA LEU A 96 51.59 9.12 -16.07
C LEU A 96 50.76 9.47 -17.31
N THR A 97 51.39 9.63 -18.48
CA THR A 97 50.68 9.96 -19.73
C THR A 97 49.66 8.88 -20.13
N ARG A 98 49.93 7.60 -19.78
CA ARG A 98 49.02 6.48 -20.05
C ARG A 98 47.85 6.51 -19.07
N LEU A 99 48.11 6.80 -17.80
CA LEU A 99 47.08 7.00 -16.78
C LEU A 99 46.13 8.14 -17.16
N THR A 100 46.65 9.30 -17.57
CA THR A 100 45.83 10.43 -18.03
C THR A 100 44.98 10.07 -19.25
N LYS A 101 45.52 9.29 -20.20
CA LYS A 101 44.75 8.78 -21.35
C LYS A 101 43.61 7.87 -20.91
N LEU A 102 43.84 6.95 -19.97
CA LEU A 102 42.81 6.07 -19.42
C LEU A 102 41.71 6.86 -18.69
N ILE A 103 42.08 7.85 -17.88
CA ILE A 103 41.10 8.69 -17.18
C ILE A 103 40.28 9.52 -18.19
N ASN A 104 40.91 10.05 -19.24
CA ASN A 104 40.19 10.76 -20.30
C ASN A 104 39.23 9.87 -21.11
N GLN A 105 39.42 8.55 -21.11
CA GLN A 105 38.47 7.59 -21.67
C GLN A 105 37.22 7.40 -20.79
N VAL A 106 37.23 7.85 -19.52
CA VAL A 106 36.08 7.86 -18.59
C VAL A 106 35.11 9.01 -18.92
N ARG A 107 34.79 9.17 -20.21
CA ARG A 107 33.75 10.08 -20.72
C ARG A 107 32.62 9.26 -21.35
N VAL A 108 31.50 9.93 -21.70
CA VAL A 108 30.28 9.30 -22.25
C VAL A 108 30.54 8.71 -23.64
N ALA A 109 31.27 7.60 -23.68
CA ALA A 109 31.48 6.74 -24.84
C ALA A 109 30.66 5.45 -24.67
N LYS A 110 30.37 4.78 -25.80
CA LYS A 110 29.48 3.60 -25.94
C LYS A 110 29.45 2.71 -24.68
N HIS A 111 28.24 2.51 -24.15
CA HIS A 111 27.89 2.02 -22.81
C HIS A 111 28.76 0.89 -22.20
N ASN A 112 29.24 -0.07 -22.99
CA ASN A 112 30.00 -1.22 -22.48
C ASN A 112 31.46 -0.92 -22.15
N GLN A 113 32.07 0.07 -22.80
CA GLN A 113 33.51 0.34 -22.64
C GLN A 113 33.80 1.13 -21.35
N CYS A 114 32.93 2.06 -20.99
CA CYS A 114 33.09 2.92 -19.82
C CYS A 114 33.11 2.11 -18.50
N ASN A 115 32.22 1.12 -18.37
CA ASN A 115 32.14 0.25 -17.18
C ASN A 115 33.45 -0.49 -16.90
N MET A 116 34.05 -1.06 -17.94
CA MET A 116 35.31 -1.78 -17.85
C MET A 116 36.44 -0.85 -17.40
N VAL A 117 36.57 0.31 -18.03
CA VAL A 117 37.62 1.29 -17.69
C VAL A 117 37.47 1.78 -16.25
N ILE A 118 36.26 2.10 -15.80
CA ILE A 118 36.01 2.56 -14.41
C ILE A 118 36.40 1.49 -13.39
N LYS A 119 35.98 0.23 -13.61
CA LYS A 119 36.30 -0.87 -12.68
C LYS A 119 37.80 -1.09 -12.60
N SER A 120 38.45 -1.15 -13.75
CA SER A 120 39.89 -1.32 -13.83
C SER A 120 40.68 -0.17 -13.19
N LEU A 121 40.28 1.08 -13.42
CA LEU A 121 40.91 2.25 -12.78
C LEU A 121 40.72 2.24 -11.27
N LYS A 122 39.51 1.90 -10.80
CA LYS A 122 39.24 1.76 -9.37
C LYS A 122 40.16 0.72 -8.72
N ASP A 123 40.28 -0.45 -9.34
CA ASP A 123 41.14 -1.52 -8.82
C ASP A 123 42.60 -1.06 -8.81
N LEU A 124 43.10 -0.45 -9.90
CA LEU A 124 44.44 0.12 -10.01
C LEU A 124 44.75 1.17 -8.93
N PHE A 125 43.80 2.09 -8.67
CA PHE A 125 43.97 3.09 -7.62
C PHE A 125 44.05 2.46 -6.23
N LEU A 126 43.20 1.48 -5.93
CA LEU A 126 43.17 0.85 -4.60
C LEU A 126 44.32 -0.14 -4.36
N SER A 127 44.79 -0.84 -5.39
CA SER A 127 45.85 -1.85 -5.26
C SER A 127 47.25 -1.23 -5.28
N ASP A 128 47.55 -0.37 -6.26
CA ASP A 128 48.93 -0.05 -6.64
C ASP A 128 49.28 1.43 -6.52
N LEU A 129 48.33 2.35 -6.79
CA LEU A 129 48.62 3.77 -6.81
C LEU A 129 48.43 4.47 -5.45
N LEU A 130 47.33 4.23 -4.74
CA LEU A 130 47.06 4.91 -3.47
C LEU A 130 47.74 4.19 -2.30
N HIS A 131 48.24 4.98 -1.35
CA HIS A 131 48.81 4.45 -0.12
C HIS A 131 47.69 4.02 0.85
N PRO A 132 47.69 2.79 1.41
CA PRO A 132 46.59 2.29 2.25
C PRO A 132 46.30 3.08 3.53
N LYS A 133 47.28 3.82 4.06
CA LYS A 133 47.18 4.54 5.34
C LYS A 133 47.32 6.06 5.27
N PHE A 134 47.87 6.60 4.19
CA PHE A 134 48.30 8.01 4.13
C PHE A 134 47.71 8.69 2.90
N LYS A 135 47.34 9.96 3.03
CA LYS A 135 46.83 10.80 1.94
C LYS A 135 47.96 11.25 1.04
N LEU A 136 47.70 11.44 -0.25
CA LEU A 136 48.67 12.02 -1.17
C LEU A 136 48.89 13.49 -0.82
N LEU A 137 50.15 13.92 -0.81
CA LEU A 137 50.51 15.31 -0.52
C LEU A 137 50.73 16.07 -1.82
N LYS A 138 50.21 17.30 -1.89
CA LYS A 138 50.57 18.24 -2.96
C LYS A 138 52.04 18.63 -2.83
N PHE A 139 52.65 19.11 -3.91
CA PHE A 139 54.06 19.53 -3.88
C PHE A 139 54.36 20.60 -2.82
N GLU A 140 53.40 21.48 -2.55
CA GLU A 140 53.44 22.52 -1.51
C GLU A 140 53.36 21.97 -0.07
N GLU A 141 52.81 20.77 0.12
CA GLU A 141 52.60 20.16 1.43
C GLU A 141 53.77 19.26 1.86
N GLN A 142 54.78 19.13 1.00
CA GLN A 142 55.99 18.35 1.23
C GLN A 142 57.03 19.13 2.05
N ASN A 143 57.98 18.41 2.65
CA ASN A 143 59.05 19.00 3.45
C ASN A 143 60.13 19.67 2.57
N LEU A 144 59.80 20.83 2.00
CA LEU A 144 60.69 21.55 1.08
C LEU A 144 61.98 22.06 1.75
N ASP A 145 62.01 22.16 3.09
CA ASP A 145 63.18 22.57 3.87
C ASP A 145 64.23 21.43 3.98
N GLU A 146 63.82 20.17 3.81
CA GLU A 146 64.74 19.02 3.74
C GLU A 146 65.65 19.10 2.51
N LEU A 147 65.20 19.74 1.42
CA LEU A 147 66.00 19.96 0.22
C LEU A 147 67.27 20.75 0.52
N ASP A 148 67.21 21.70 1.46
CA ASP A 148 68.33 22.62 1.74
C ASP A 148 69.41 21.94 2.60
N LYS A 149 69.07 20.87 3.34
CA LYS A 149 70.04 20.02 4.05
C LYS A 149 71.01 19.29 3.11
N PHE A 150 70.60 19.05 1.86
CA PHE A 150 71.42 18.40 0.83
C PHE A 150 72.43 19.34 0.14
N SER A 151 72.44 20.65 0.46
CA SER A 151 73.37 21.64 -0.11
C SER A 151 74.67 21.82 0.68
N SER A 152 74.82 21.18 1.84
CA SER A 152 75.94 21.44 2.77
C SER A 152 76.90 20.24 2.89
N GLY A 153 78.01 20.24 2.12
CA GLY A 153 79.26 19.51 2.43
C GLY A 153 79.47 18.08 1.86
N ASP A 154 80.39 17.97 0.90
CA ASP A 154 81.37 16.88 0.62
C ASP A 154 80.97 15.40 0.32
N ALA A 155 79.72 15.10 -0.04
CA ALA A 155 79.35 13.81 -0.67
C ALA A 155 78.62 13.98 -2.03
N LEU A 156 79.15 14.88 -2.86
CA LEU A 156 78.48 15.61 -3.96
C LEU A 156 77.81 14.79 -5.08
N ILE A 157 78.24 13.56 -5.40
CA ILE A 157 77.68 12.83 -6.57
C ILE A 157 76.48 11.95 -6.18
N LYS A 158 76.55 11.22 -5.06
CA LYS A 158 75.43 10.37 -4.59
C LYS A 158 74.30 11.20 -3.97
N LEU A 159 74.60 12.28 -3.25
CA LEU A 159 73.60 13.15 -2.64
C LEU A 159 72.80 13.97 -3.67
N GLY A 160 73.47 14.51 -4.70
CA GLY A 160 72.81 15.28 -5.77
C GLY A 160 71.87 14.42 -6.63
N LEU A 161 72.23 13.14 -6.85
CA LEU A 161 71.34 12.15 -7.47
C LEU A 161 70.13 11.84 -6.58
N SER A 162 70.30 11.81 -5.25
CA SER A 162 69.21 11.59 -4.30
C SER A 162 68.24 12.77 -4.25
N ARG A 163 68.74 14.02 -4.26
CA ARG A 163 67.91 15.24 -4.32
C ARG A 163 67.03 15.28 -5.57
N LYS A 164 67.62 15.02 -6.74
CA LYS A 164 66.90 15.00 -8.03
C LYS A 164 65.81 13.93 -8.05
N LYS A 165 66.12 12.73 -7.56
CA LYS A 165 65.17 11.62 -7.47
C LYS A 165 64.03 11.89 -6.49
N LEU A 166 64.33 12.50 -5.34
CA LEU A 166 63.34 12.89 -4.33
C LEU A 166 62.40 13.98 -4.87
N MET A 167 62.93 15.02 -5.53
CA MET A 167 62.12 16.05 -6.19
C MET A 167 61.21 15.45 -7.28
N ALA A 168 61.74 14.52 -8.10
CA ALA A 168 60.95 13.81 -9.09
C ALA A 168 59.87 12.90 -8.46
N HIS A 169 60.12 12.35 -7.27
CA HIS A 169 59.16 11.54 -6.51
C HIS A 169 58.02 12.39 -5.93
N TRP A 170 58.33 13.53 -5.29
CA TRP A 170 57.31 14.47 -4.79
C TRP A 170 56.48 15.08 -5.90
N TYR A 171 57.09 15.40 -7.06
CA TYR A 171 56.33 15.87 -8.22
C TYR A 171 55.44 14.78 -8.82
N PHE A 172 55.89 13.52 -8.82
CA PHE A 172 55.04 12.40 -9.22
C PHE A 172 53.83 12.24 -8.27
N GLU A 173 54.02 12.38 -6.96
CA GLU A 173 52.93 12.33 -5.98
C GLU A 173 51.89 13.44 -6.20
N ASP A 174 52.34 14.67 -6.45
CA ASP A 174 51.48 15.82 -6.79
C ASP A 174 50.66 15.56 -8.07
N GLN A 175 51.30 15.02 -9.11
CA GLN A 175 50.62 14.65 -10.35
C GLN A 175 49.63 13.50 -10.14
N LEU A 176 49.96 12.52 -9.30
CA LEU A 176 49.05 11.43 -8.98
C LEU A 176 47.81 11.92 -8.22
N HIS A 177 47.98 12.87 -7.29
CA HIS A 177 46.88 13.54 -6.61
C HIS A 177 45.96 14.26 -7.62
N GLU A 178 46.53 15.03 -8.55
CA GLU A 178 45.78 15.71 -9.62
C GLU A 178 45.02 14.72 -10.53
N GLN A 179 45.64 13.60 -10.90
CA GLN A 179 44.98 12.55 -11.69
C GLN A 179 43.82 11.91 -10.93
N TYR A 180 43.97 11.66 -9.63
CA TYR A 180 42.89 11.10 -8.80
C TYR A 180 41.72 12.09 -8.67
N GLU A 181 41.99 13.38 -8.47
CA GLU A 181 40.96 14.42 -8.45
C GLU A 181 40.19 14.48 -9.78
N HIS A 182 40.92 14.43 -10.91
CA HIS A 182 40.29 14.39 -12.24
C HIS A 182 39.45 13.12 -12.45
N PHE A 183 39.87 11.98 -11.92
CA PHE A 183 39.08 10.74 -11.94
C PHE A 183 37.78 10.87 -11.13
N VAL A 184 37.84 11.44 -9.92
CA VAL A 184 36.64 11.70 -9.09
C VAL A 184 35.67 12.65 -9.80
N MET A 185 36.16 13.70 -10.46
CA MET A 185 35.33 14.62 -11.25
C MET A 185 34.73 13.96 -12.49
N SER A 186 35.45 13.03 -13.12
CA SER A 186 34.92 12.22 -14.23
C SER A 186 33.79 11.30 -13.74
N LEU A 187 33.94 10.66 -12.58
CA LEU A 187 32.87 9.88 -11.94
C LEU A 187 31.65 10.73 -11.59
N ALA A 188 31.84 11.98 -11.14
CA ALA A 188 30.73 12.91 -10.86
C ALA A 188 29.91 13.24 -12.12
N THR A 189 30.58 13.39 -13.26
CA THR A 189 29.93 13.60 -14.56
C THR A 189 29.07 12.40 -14.96
N ILE A 190 29.61 11.18 -14.79
CA ILE A 190 28.89 9.93 -15.09
C ILE A 190 27.74 9.67 -14.11
N ALA A 191 27.89 10.07 -12.86
CA ALA A 191 26.82 10.00 -11.87
C ALA A 191 25.61 10.90 -12.23
N SER A 192 25.77 11.83 -13.17
CA SER A 192 24.70 12.71 -13.69
C SER A 192 24.19 12.29 -15.07
N ASP A 193 24.60 11.13 -15.58
CA ASP A 193 24.17 10.59 -16.87
C ASP A 193 22.67 10.20 -16.85
N THR A 194 22.06 10.18 -18.03
CA THR A 194 20.68 9.74 -18.27
C THR A 194 20.49 8.24 -17.99
N VAL A 195 21.53 7.43 -18.14
CA VAL A 195 21.45 5.97 -18.03
C VAL A 195 21.65 5.48 -16.59
N ASP A 196 20.68 4.73 -16.06
CA ASP A 196 20.71 4.18 -14.69
C ASP A 196 21.94 3.28 -14.41
N ALA A 197 22.34 2.45 -15.38
CA ALA A 197 23.48 1.55 -15.22
C ALA A 197 24.80 2.30 -14.98
N ASN A 198 25.02 3.39 -15.71
CA ASN A 198 26.21 4.23 -15.59
C ASN A 198 26.26 4.92 -14.21
N ARG A 199 25.12 5.45 -13.76
CA ARG A 199 24.99 6.05 -12.43
C ARG A 199 25.24 5.06 -11.30
N ASP A 200 24.71 3.83 -11.41
CA ASP A 200 24.93 2.76 -10.42
C ASP A 200 26.41 2.38 -10.31
N ILE A 201 27.10 2.25 -11.44
CA ILE A 201 28.55 1.97 -11.47
C ILE A 201 29.32 3.12 -10.82
N ALA A 202 29.04 4.37 -11.19
CA ALA A 202 29.72 5.53 -10.62
C ALA A 202 29.55 5.59 -9.09
N ILE A 203 28.34 5.40 -8.57
CA ILE A 203 28.05 5.39 -7.13
C ILE A 203 28.72 4.20 -6.43
N SER A 204 28.70 3.02 -7.05
CA SER A 204 29.33 1.82 -6.50
C SER A 204 30.85 1.98 -6.40
N THR A 205 31.47 2.60 -7.41
CA THR A 205 32.90 2.92 -7.46
C THR A 205 33.27 3.99 -6.44
N MET A 206 32.53 5.10 -6.36
CA MET A 206 32.79 6.14 -5.34
C MET A 206 32.73 5.58 -3.92
N LYS A 207 31.79 4.66 -3.64
CA LYS A 207 31.70 3.97 -2.36
C LYS A 207 32.90 3.05 -2.11
N ASP A 208 33.36 2.30 -3.12
CA ASP A 208 34.54 1.42 -2.96
C ASP A 208 35.81 2.26 -2.69
N LEU A 209 35.98 3.38 -3.39
CA LEU A 209 37.07 4.32 -3.16
C LEU A 209 37.05 4.88 -1.73
N LEU A 210 35.88 5.30 -1.26
CA LEU A 210 35.70 5.86 0.09
C LEU A 210 35.91 4.83 1.21
N ILE A 211 35.61 3.55 0.97
CA ILE A 211 35.88 2.47 1.93
C ILE A 211 37.36 2.11 1.94
N GLY A 212 37.99 2.09 0.76
CA GLY A 212 39.36 1.63 0.57
C GLY A 212 40.43 2.67 0.89
N ASN A 213 40.14 3.96 0.77
CA ASN A 213 41.09 5.04 1.04
C ASN A 213 40.43 6.32 1.58
N VAL A 214 41.17 7.10 2.35
CA VAL A 214 40.76 8.40 2.92
C VAL A 214 40.96 9.59 1.96
N GLU A 215 41.53 9.36 0.77
CA GLU A 215 41.80 10.39 -0.23
C GLU A 215 40.52 10.98 -0.82
N GLN A 216 40.40 12.32 -0.85
CA GLN A 216 39.19 13.07 -1.27
C GLN A 216 37.89 12.66 -0.54
N GLU A 217 37.98 12.21 0.73
CA GLU A 217 36.85 11.72 1.54
C GLU A 217 35.63 12.67 1.53
N HIS A 218 35.84 13.96 1.82
CA HIS A 218 34.76 14.94 1.88
C HIS A 218 34.07 15.10 0.52
N LYS A 219 34.84 15.13 -0.58
CA LYS A 219 34.31 15.32 -1.92
C LYS A 219 33.51 14.12 -2.39
N LEU A 220 34.04 12.92 -2.16
CA LEU A 220 33.36 11.65 -2.47
C LEU A 220 32.05 11.53 -1.68
N LEU A 221 32.08 11.83 -0.38
CA LEU A 221 30.89 11.77 0.46
C LEU A 221 29.84 12.79 0.02
N GLU A 222 30.24 14.02 -0.28
CA GLU A 222 29.34 15.07 -0.81
C GLU A 222 28.65 14.61 -2.09
N LEU A 223 29.40 14.03 -3.04
CA LEU A 223 28.87 13.53 -4.30
C LEU A 223 27.86 12.39 -4.07
N ILE A 224 28.19 11.41 -3.22
CA ILE A 224 27.30 10.28 -2.92
C ILE A 224 26.01 10.79 -2.23
N VAL A 225 26.12 11.68 -1.24
CA VAL A 225 24.97 12.22 -0.50
C VAL A 225 24.07 13.04 -1.42
N ASN A 226 24.62 13.86 -2.32
CA ASN A 226 23.83 14.61 -3.30
C ASN A 226 23.01 13.67 -4.21
N LYS A 227 23.47 12.44 -4.48
CA LYS A 227 22.72 11.44 -5.27
C LYS A 227 21.54 10.79 -4.53
N ILE A 228 21.33 11.06 -3.24
CA ILE A 228 20.11 10.62 -2.52
C ILE A 228 18.85 11.20 -3.20
N GLY A 229 18.96 12.40 -3.79
CA GLY A 229 17.87 13.08 -4.49
C GLY A 229 17.74 12.77 -5.98
N ASP A 230 18.32 11.67 -6.46
CA ASP A 230 18.20 11.27 -7.86
C ASP A 230 16.73 11.00 -8.26
N PRO A 231 16.31 11.39 -9.49
CA PRO A 231 14.95 11.11 -9.97
C PRO A 231 14.61 9.61 -10.01
N SER A 232 15.58 8.73 -10.26
CA SER A 232 15.38 7.28 -10.25
C SER A 232 15.41 6.74 -8.81
N GLY A 233 14.31 6.08 -8.40
CA GLY A 233 14.22 5.45 -7.08
C GLY A 233 15.20 4.31 -6.83
N LYS A 234 15.58 3.60 -7.90
CA LYS A 234 16.55 2.51 -7.84
C LYS A 234 17.92 3.06 -7.43
N ILE A 235 18.31 4.18 -8.02
CA ILE A 235 19.58 4.86 -7.71
C ILE A 235 19.55 5.43 -6.29
N GLY A 236 18.48 6.12 -5.89
CA GLY A 236 18.34 6.62 -4.51
C GLY A 236 18.44 5.50 -3.45
N SER A 237 17.80 4.35 -3.67
CA SER A 237 17.88 3.20 -2.77
C SER A 237 19.28 2.57 -2.75
N LYS A 238 19.96 2.54 -3.91
CA LYS A 238 21.34 2.06 -4.02
C LYS A 238 22.30 2.95 -3.23
N VAL A 239 22.13 4.28 -3.29
CA VAL A 239 22.93 5.22 -2.50
C VAL A 239 22.78 4.94 -1.00
N ILE A 240 21.55 4.72 -0.51
CA ILE A 240 21.28 4.36 0.89
C ILE A 240 22.00 3.06 1.25
N PHE A 241 21.93 2.03 0.40
CA PHE A 241 22.65 0.77 0.62
C PHE A 241 24.16 0.97 0.69
N CYS A 242 24.73 1.76 -0.23
CA CYS A 242 26.15 2.08 -0.26
C CYS A 242 26.61 2.82 1.00
N LEU A 243 25.85 3.83 1.45
CA LEU A 243 26.14 4.58 2.68
C LEU A 243 26.00 3.69 3.92
N ASN A 244 25.01 2.82 3.99
CA ASN A 244 24.90 1.86 5.10
C ASN A 244 26.07 0.87 5.14
N LYS A 245 26.55 0.42 3.97
CA LYS A 245 27.73 -0.44 3.89
C LYS A 245 28.98 0.31 4.37
N LEU A 246 29.15 1.57 3.98
CA LEU A 246 30.22 2.44 4.47
C LEU A 246 30.19 2.58 6.00
N LEU A 247 29.01 2.82 6.59
CA LEU A 247 28.84 2.95 8.04
C LEU A 247 29.04 1.63 8.80
N TYR A 248 28.89 0.48 8.13
CA TYR A 248 29.18 -0.82 8.70
C TYR A 248 30.68 -1.08 8.80
N GLU A 249 31.43 -0.79 7.75
CA GLU A 249 32.90 -0.92 7.72
C GLU A 249 33.60 0.15 8.58
N HIS A 250 33.09 1.40 8.55
CA HIS A 250 33.68 2.56 9.22
C HIS A 250 32.70 3.24 10.20
N PRO A 251 32.50 2.70 11.42
CA PRO A 251 31.54 3.26 12.39
C PRO A 251 31.84 4.69 12.86
N ASN A 252 33.11 5.12 12.84
CA ASN A 252 33.52 6.46 13.26
C ASN A 252 33.03 7.56 12.30
N MET A 253 32.65 7.19 11.08
CA MET A 253 32.19 8.14 10.05
C MET A 253 30.73 8.58 10.24
N LYS A 254 29.97 7.94 11.14
CA LYS A 254 28.54 8.22 11.37
C LYS A 254 28.23 9.70 11.58
N LEU A 255 29.06 10.40 12.37
CA LEU A 255 28.85 11.82 12.66
C LEU A 255 29.12 12.71 11.44
N VAL A 256 30.11 12.35 10.62
CA VAL A 256 30.46 13.08 9.39
C VAL A 256 29.34 12.91 8.36
N VAL A 257 28.87 11.68 8.16
CA VAL A 257 27.72 11.39 7.27
C VAL A 257 26.46 12.10 7.74
N LEU A 258 26.19 12.14 9.05
CA LEU A 258 25.05 12.89 9.60
C LEU A 258 25.10 14.37 9.23
N ARG A 259 26.27 15.02 9.37
CA ARG A 259 26.44 16.44 9.04
C ARG A 259 26.20 16.72 7.55
N GLU A 260 26.70 15.87 6.66
CA GLU A 260 26.46 16.03 5.22
C GLU A 260 24.99 15.81 4.83
N VAL A 261 24.34 14.81 5.42
CA VAL A 261 22.89 14.57 5.21
C VAL A 261 22.06 15.71 5.79
N GLN A 262 22.45 16.27 6.94
CA GLN A 262 21.81 17.45 7.52
C GLN A 262 21.90 18.65 6.56
N LYS A 263 23.08 18.92 5.97
CA LYS A 263 23.24 19.97 4.96
C LYS A 263 22.29 19.76 3.78
N LEU A 264 22.07 18.52 3.33
CA LEU A 264 21.13 18.19 2.26
C LEU A 264 19.67 18.45 2.66
N LEU A 265 19.26 18.05 3.88
CA LEU A 265 17.88 18.15 4.36
C LEU A 265 17.35 19.59 4.39
N PHE A 266 18.20 20.54 4.80
CA PHE A 266 17.81 21.95 5.01
C PHE A 266 18.08 22.88 3.81
N ARG A 267 18.46 22.37 2.63
CA ARG A 267 18.60 23.25 1.44
C ARG A 267 17.22 23.69 0.93
N LYS A 268 17.14 24.91 0.41
CA LYS A 268 15.89 25.54 -0.03
C LYS A 268 15.17 24.78 -1.16
N ASN A 269 15.92 24.21 -2.11
CA ASN A 269 15.40 23.59 -3.34
C ASN A 269 15.64 22.07 -3.39
N VAL A 270 15.24 21.33 -2.35
CA VAL A 270 15.35 19.86 -2.33
C VAL A 270 13.98 19.23 -2.55
N ALA A 271 13.91 18.20 -3.41
CA ALA A 271 12.70 17.42 -3.63
C ALA A 271 12.25 16.71 -2.34
N GLN A 272 10.94 16.66 -2.08
CA GLN A 272 10.38 16.00 -0.89
C GLN A 272 10.76 14.52 -0.80
N ARG A 273 10.84 13.83 -1.95
CA ARG A 273 11.32 12.44 -2.05
C ARG A 273 12.77 12.27 -1.56
N ALA A 274 13.65 13.21 -1.90
CA ALA A 274 15.04 13.21 -1.47
C ALA A 274 15.13 13.42 0.05
N GLN A 275 14.32 14.33 0.59
CA GLN A 275 14.19 14.54 2.04
C GLN A 275 13.72 13.27 2.74
N TYR A 276 12.76 12.55 2.16
CA TYR A 276 12.24 11.30 2.72
C TYR A 276 13.31 10.20 2.78
N TYR A 277 14.08 10.02 1.70
CA TYR A 277 15.18 9.07 1.65
C TYR A 277 16.33 9.43 2.60
N ALA A 278 16.65 10.72 2.73
CA ALA A 278 17.62 11.19 3.72
C ALA A 278 17.18 10.86 5.16
N ILE A 279 15.92 11.13 5.51
CA ILE A 279 15.37 10.74 6.82
C ILE A 279 15.40 9.21 7.00
N CYS A 280 15.01 8.43 5.99
CA CYS A 280 15.05 6.98 6.05
C CYS A 280 16.47 6.45 6.30
N LEU A 281 17.49 7.03 5.66
CA LEU A 281 18.89 6.71 5.93
C LEU A 281 19.25 6.98 7.39
N LEU A 282 18.91 8.16 7.93
CA LEU A 282 19.19 8.50 9.33
C LEU A 282 18.49 7.54 10.31
N THR A 283 17.29 7.06 10.00
CA THR A 283 16.58 6.10 10.86
C THR A 283 17.23 4.72 10.90
N GLN A 284 18.08 4.39 9.94
CA GLN A 284 18.74 3.08 9.83
C GLN A 284 20.04 3.01 10.65
N PHE A 285 20.61 4.14 11.07
CA PHE A 285 21.85 4.22 11.84
C PHE A 285 21.85 3.30 13.04
N LEU A 286 22.85 2.41 13.13
CA LEU A 286 23.01 1.52 14.28
C LEU A 286 23.60 2.31 15.45
N LEU A 287 22.79 2.57 16.48
CA LEU A 287 23.19 3.29 17.67
C LEU A 287 23.61 2.31 18.77
N THR A 288 24.75 2.58 19.39
CA THR A 288 25.25 1.89 20.58
C THR A 288 25.24 2.84 21.78
N LYS A 289 25.43 2.32 23.00
CA LYS A 289 25.50 3.18 24.21
C LYS A 289 26.66 4.19 24.17
N LYS A 290 27.66 4.00 23.30
CA LYS A 290 28.80 4.92 23.12
C LYS A 290 28.46 6.11 22.23
N ASP A 291 27.36 6.02 21.47
CA ASP A 291 26.96 7.00 20.45
C ASP A 291 26.03 8.09 21.02
N GLU A 292 26.24 8.54 22.27
CA GLU A 292 25.38 9.49 22.97
C GLU A 292 25.29 10.83 22.23
N LYS A 293 26.44 11.44 21.89
CA LYS A 293 26.51 12.71 21.15
C LYS A 293 25.81 12.62 19.78
N LEU A 294 25.94 11.47 19.12
CA LEU A 294 25.29 11.19 17.83
C LEU A 294 23.77 11.12 17.99
N ALA A 295 23.28 10.43 19.03
CA ALA A 295 21.86 10.28 19.32
C ALA A 295 21.21 11.64 19.64
N SER A 296 21.85 12.49 20.45
CA SER A 296 21.37 13.84 20.74
C SER A 296 21.29 14.70 19.47
N THR A 297 22.35 14.71 18.66
CA THR A 297 22.38 15.46 17.39
C THR A 297 21.29 14.96 16.42
N LEU A 298 21.06 13.65 16.34
CA LEU A 298 19.99 13.07 15.51
C LEU A 298 18.61 13.58 15.93
N ILE A 299 18.32 13.59 17.23
CA ILE A 299 17.04 14.06 17.78
C ILE A 299 16.81 15.54 17.46
N GLU A 300 17.83 16.38 17.61
CA GLU A 300 17.77 17.80 17.24
C GLU A 300 17.47 17.99 15.76
N VAL A 301 18.15 17.25 14.87
CA VAL A 301 17.89 17.28 13.42
C VAL A 301 16.46 16.84 13.10
N TYR A 302 15.98 15.77 13.72
CA TYR A 302 14.61 15.29 13.54
C TYR A 302 13.57 16.33 13.98
N PHE A 303 13.73 16.95 15.14
CA PHE A 303 12.77 17.96 15.63
C PHE A 303 12.85 19.29 14.87
N ALA A 304 14.03 19.72 14.46
CA ALA A 304 14.21 20.88 13.59
C ALA A 304 13.48 20.67 12.26
N PHE A 305 13.63 19.49 11.65
CA PHE A 305 12.94 19.15 10.41
C PHE A 305 11.44 18.93 10.61
N PHE A 306 11.02 18.34 11.74
CA PHE A 306 9.62 18.21 12.15
C PHE A 306 8.92 19.58 12.23
N LYS A 307 9.54 20.57 12.87
CA LYS A 307 9.01 21.94 12.95
C LYS A 307 8.95 22.61 11.57
N ALA A 308 9.95 22.37 10.72
CA ALA A 308 9.94 22.85 9.34
C ALA A 308 8.78 22.24 8.52
N CYS A 309 8.48 20.94 8.72
CA CYS A 309 7.36 20.28 8.06
C CYS A 309 6.01 20.84 8.55
N LEU A 310 5.84 21.05 9.86
CA LEU A 310 4.60 21.62 10.40
C LEU A 310 4.32 23.04 9.92
N LYS A 311 5.37 23.86 9.68
CA LYS A 311 5.22 25.22 9.13
C LYS A 311 4.77 25.24 7.67
N LYS A 312 5.02 24.17 6.90
CA LYS A 312 4.67 24.09 5.47
C LYS A 312 3.20 23.74 5.19
N GLY A 313 2.39 23.47 6.23
CA GLY A 313 0.93 23.36 6.09
C GLY A 313 0.39 21.96 5.80
N GLU A 314 1.20 21.02 5.30
CA GLU A 314 0.76 19.63 5.07
C GLU A 314 1.75 18.61 5.65
N PRO A 315 1.37 17.86 6.71
CA PRO A 315 2.20 16.80 7.22
C PRO A 315 2.09 15.57 6.30
N ASP A 316 3.06 15.38 5.38
CA ASP A 316 3.18 14.09 4.68
C ASP A 316 3.27 12.95 5.71
N SER A 317 2.24 12.11 5.72
CA SER A 317 2.09 11.04 6.71
C SER A 317 3.28 10.06 6.70
N ARG A 318 3.92 9.85 5.55
CA ARG A 318 5.09 8.95 5.45
C ARG A 318 6.34 9.59 6.05
N MET A 319 6.62 10.84 5.70
CA MET A 319 7.71 11.61 6.28
C MET A 319 7.59 11.72 7.80
N MET A 320 6.40 12.11 8.27
CA MET A 320 6.12 12.29 9.69
C MET A 320 6.29 10.99 10.48
N GLY A 321 5.80 9.88 9.90
CA GLY A 321 5.99 8.55 10.47
C GLY A 321 7.45 8.14 10.58
N ALA A 322 8.28 8.48 9.58
CA ALA A 322 9.71 8.17 9.58
C ALA A 322 10.48 8.99 10.62
N ILE A 323 10.23 10.30 10.71
CA ILE A 323 10.84 11.19 11.71
C ILE A 323 10.53 10.68 13.12
N LEU A 324 9.25 10.45 13.44
CA LEU A 324 8.84 9.99 14.76
C LEU A 324 9.40 8.59 15.09
N ALA A 325 9.53 7.70 14.10
CA ALA A 325 10.19 6.40 14.29
C ALA A 325 11.68 6.56 14.58
N GLY A 326 12.36 7.51 13.91
CA GLY A 326 13.76 7.87 14.16
C GLY A 326 13.97 8.40 15.58
N VAL A 327 13.12 9.32 16.03
CA VAL A 327 13.19 9.87 17.39
C VAL A 327 12.97 8.77 18.44
N ASN A 328 11.91 7.95 18.30
CA ASN A 328 11.65 6.83 19.22
C ASN A 328 12.82 5.84 19.34
N ARG A 329 13.61 5.68 18.27
CA ARG A 329 14.80 4.81 18.23
C ARG A 329 16.02 5.47 18.87
N ALA A 330 16.22 6.76 18.65
CA ALA A 330 17.38 7.50 19.16
C ALA A 330 17.23 7.89 20.63
N TYR A 331 16.00 8.17 21.08
CA TYR A 331 15.69 8.67 22.42
C TYR A 331 16.31 7.85 23.57
N PRO A 332 16.26 6.50 23.59
CA PRO A 332 16.84 5.71 24.68
C PRO A 332 18.37 5.81 24.80
N PHE A 333 19.05 6.32 23.77
CA PHE A 333 20.51 6.47 23.73
C PHE A 333 20.95 7.91 23.95
N ALA A 334 20.02 8.86 24.00
CA ALA A 334 20.31 10.27 24.20
C ALA A 334 20.03 10.67 25.65
N ASN A 335 20.98 11.33 26.29
CA ASN A 335 20.79 11.93 27.61
C ASN A 335 20.38 13.40 27.44
N MET A 336 19.12 13.62 27.01
CA MET A 336 18.58 14.97 26.78
C MET A 336 17.77 15.44 27.98
N ASP A 337 17.92 16.71 28.35
CA ASP A 337 17.12 17.36 29.38
C ASP A 337 15.64 17.40 28.99
N SER A 338 14.76 17.04 29.94
CA SER A 338 13.30 16.94 29.73
C SER A 338 12.66 18.26 29.26
N ASN A 339 13.32 19.39 29.51
CA ASN A 339 12.81 20.73 29.19
C ASN A 339 12.78 21.04 27.69
N ILE A 340 13.81 20.64 26.92
CA ILE A 340 13.86 20.87 25.46
C ILE A 340 12.74 20.10 24.75
N LEU A 341 12.36 18.96 25.31
CA LEU A 341 11.36 18.08 24.75
C LEU A 341 9.92 18.58 25.00
N ASN A 342 9.70 19.27 26.12
CA ASN A 342 8.42 19.87 26.50
C ASN A 342 7.90 20.86 25.44
N ASP A 343 8.80 21.62 24.81
CA ASP A 343 8.46 22.55 23.72
C ASP A 343 7.86 21.84 22.48
N TYR A 344 8.19 20.56 22.28
CA TYR A 344 7.71 19.77 21.15
C TYR A 344 6.46 18.94 21.49
N ILE A 345 6.12 18.75 22.78
CA ILE A 345 5.00 17.90 23.21
C ILE A 345 3.68 18.34 22.57
N ASP A 346 3.36 19.64 22.59
CA ASP A 346 2.13 20.15 21.99
C ASP A 346 2.06 19.92 20.49
N SER A 347 3.21 20.04 19.81
CA SER A 347 3.29 19.79 18.38
C SER A 347 3.12 18.30 18.07
N VAL A 348 3.63 17.40 18.91
CA VAL A 348 3.42 15.94 18.78
C VAL A 348 1.95 15.58 19.05
N TYR A 349 1.29 16.18 20.05
CA TYR A 349 -0.15 15.98 20.29
C TYR A 349 -1.01 16.46 19.13
N LYS A 350 -0.69 17.59 18.49
CA LYS A 350 -1.36 18.03 17.26
C LYS A 350 -1.26 16.97 16.15
N VAL A 351 -0.08 16.37 15.97
CA VAL A 351 0.13 15.28 14.99
C VAL A 351 -0.68 14.02 15.33
N VAL A 352 -0.86 13.69 16.61
CA VAL A 352 -1.71 12.54 17.00
C VAL A 352 -3.16 12.71 16.54
N HIS A 353 -3.69 13.94 16.62
CA HIS A 353 -5.07 14.24 16.25
C HIS A 353 -5.30 14.39 14.75
N ILE A 354 -4.33 14.94 14.02
CA ILE A 354 -4.45 15.24 12.58
C ILE A 354 -3.94 14.08 11.72
N GLY A 355 -2.93 13.34 12.20
CA GLY A 355 -2.24 12.30 11.43
C GLY A 355 -2.99 10.98 11.30
N SER A 356 -2.56 10.16 10.33
CA SER A 356 -3.03 8.78 10.14
C SER A 356 -2.70 7.90 11.34
N PHE A 357 -3.43 6.79 11.53
CA PHE A 357 -3.25 5.91 12.70
C PHE A 357 -1.80 5.47 12.93
N ASN A 358 -1.07 5.14 11.86
CA ASN A 358 0.34 4.72 11.94
C ASN A 358 1.28 5.84 12.41
N VAL A 359 1.01 7.09 12.04
CA VAL A 359 1.78 8.26 12.48
C VAL A 359 1.44 8.57 13.92
N SER A 360 0.15 8.62 14.24
CA SER A 360 -0.35 8.79 15.61
C SER A 360 0.22 7.72 16.54
N LEU A 361 0.37 6.46 16.10
CA LEU A 361 0.94 5.39 16.92
C LEU A 361 2.43 5.62 17.24
N ASN A 362 3.22 6.11 16.28
CA ASN A 362 4.63 6.46 16.55
C ASN A 362 4.71 7.69 17.47
N ALA A 363 3.83 8.68 17.27
CA ALA A 363 3.73 9.85 18.14
C ALA A 363 3.29 9.47 19.57
N LEU A 364 2.32 8.57 19.73
CA LEU A 364 1.86 8.07 21.02
C LEU A 364 2.94 7.27 21.74
N ASN A 365 3.74 6.47 21.02
CA ASN A 365 4.89 5.80 21.61
C ASN A 365 5.93 6.79 22.14
N LEU A 366 6.19 7.85 21.39
CA LEU A 366 7.11 8.90 21.79
C LEU A 366 6.56 9.64 23.01
N LEU A 367 5.31 10.10 22.95
CA LEU A 367 4.64 10.75 24.07
C LEU A 367 4.69 9.89 25.32
N TYR A 368 4.41 8.58 25.22
CA TYR A 368 4.46 7.65 26.35
C TYR A 368 5.86 7.54 26.99
N GLN A 369 6.94 7.63 26.20
CA GLN A 369 8.30 7.67 26.72
C GLN A 369 8.59 9.00 27.45
N ILE A 370 8.04 10.11 26.93
CA ILE A 370 8.27 11.48 27.42
C ILE A 370 7.42 11.80 28.65
N THR A 371 6.20 11.25 28.74
CA THR A 371 5.21 11.66 29.74
C THR A 371 5.64 11.41 31.19
N GLY A 372 6.71 10.64 31.42
CA GLY A 372 7.36 10.51 32.71
C GLY A 372 6.39 10.18 33.86
N LYS A 373 6.64 10.77 35.04
CA LYS A 373 5.75 10.74 36.21
C LYS A 373 4.84 11.99 36.31
N ASP A 374 4.89 12.90 35.34
CA ASP A 374 4.10 14.14 35.36
C ASP A 374 2.61 13.79 35.19
N GLU A 375 1.82 14.02 36.23
CA GLU A 375 0.43 13.64 36.31
C GLU A 375 -0.45 14.40 35.29
N ALA A 376 -0.14 15.67 35.00
CA ALA A 376 -0.91 16.48 34.06
C ALA A 376 -0.73 15.98 32.62
N GLN A 377 0.51 15.75 32.20
CA GLN A 377 0.80 15.20 30.89
C GLN A 377 0.32 13.75 30.77
N SER A 378 0.41 12.97 31.85
CA SER A 378 -0.08 11.60 31.92
C SER A 378 -1.58 11.53 31.65
N ASN A 379 -2.39 12.38 32.30
CA ASN A 379 -3.83 12.44 32.10
C ASN A 379 -4.21 12.86 30.66
N ARG A 380 -3.46 13.79 30.06
CA ARG A 380 -3.61 14.18 28.65
C ARG A 380 -3.29 13.03 27.70
N PHE A 381 -2.22 12.27 27.98
CA PHE A 381 -1.84 11.09 27.21
C PHE A 381 -2.94 10.03 27.24
N TYR A 382 -3.41 9.62 28.42
CA TYR A 382 -4.45 8.59 28.54
C TYR A 382 -5.76 9.01 27.88
N SER A 383 -6.19 10.26 28.03
CA SER A 383 -7.39 10.77 27.35
C SER A 383 -7.25 10.72 25.83
N THR A 384 -6.06 11.06 25.31
CA THR A 384 -5.76 11.03 23.88
C THR A 384 -5.69 9.60 23.34
N PHE A 385 -5.01 8.70 24.04
CA PHE A 385 -4.92 7.29 23.68
C PHE A 385 -6.30 6.61 23.72
N TYR A 386 -7.11 6.91 24.74
CA TYR A 386 -8.47 6.38 24.87
C TYR A 386 -9.38 6.78 23.71
N ARG A 387 -9.29 8.03 23.25
CA ARG A 387 -10.00 8.51 22.06
C ARG A 387 -9.51 7.81 20.80
N LYS A 388 -8.19 7.60 20.68
CA LYS A 388 -7.59 6.97 19.49
C LYS A 388 -7.95 5.48 19.36
N LEU A 389 -8.40 4.81 20.42
CA LEU A 389 -8.92 3.44 20.34
C LEU A 389 -10.19 3.28 19.49
N LEU A 390 -10.92 4.36 19.19
CA LEU A 390 -12.08 4.32 18.30
C LEU A 390 -11.70 4.48 16.81
N ASP A 391 -10.41 4.55 16.49
CA ASP A 391 -9.95 4.66 15.11
C ASP A 391 -10.21 3.35 14.35
N PRO A 392 -11.01 3.36 13.25
CA PRO A 392 -11.36 2.15 12.53
C PRO A 392 -10.15 1.45 11.90
N GLN A 393 -9.03 2.15 11.70
CA GLN A 393 -7.82 1.59 11.08
C GLN A 393 -7.05 0.62 12.00
N ILE A 394 -7.38 0.54 13.30
CA ILE A 394 -6.65 -0.32 14.27
C ILE A 394 -6.69 -1.80 13.85
N GLY A 395 -7.84 -2.29 13.40
CA GLY A 395 -8.04 -3.71 13.07
C GLY A 395 -7.23 -4.19 11.86
N VAL A 396 -6.87 -3.28 10.96
CA VAL A 396 -6.20 -3.56 9.68
C VAL A 396 -4.75 -3.01 9.67
N ALA A 397 -4.29 -2.39 10.75
CA ALA A 397 -2.99 -1.71 10.76
C ALA A 397 -1.80 -2.67 10.59
N ASN A 398 -0.92 -2.37 9.62
CA ASN A 398 0.32 -3.11 9.36
C ASN A 398 1.29 -3.13 10.56
N LYS A 399 1.21 -2.14 11.46
CA LYS A 399 2.04 -2.04 12.68
C LYS A 399 1.36 -2.60 13.94
N ARG A 400 0.54 -3.64 13.82
CA ARG A 400 -0.22 -4.25 14.94
C ARG A 400 0.62 -4.58 16.18
N ALA A 401 1.83 -5.12 16.01
CA ALA A 401 2.71 -5.48 17.14
C ALA A 401 3.13 -4.26 17.97
N LEU A 402 3.40 -3.12 17.31
CA LEU A 402 3.75 -1.88 17.99
C LEU A 402 2.57 -1.32 18.79
N PHE A 403 1.35 -1.42 18.24
CA PHE A 403 0.13 -1.02 18.93
C PHE A 403 -0.16 -1.90 20.15
N LEU A 404 -0.13 -3.22 19.99
CA LEU A 404 -0.39 -4.17 21.08
C LEU A 404 0.66 -4.05 22.20
N ASN A 405 1.92 -3.79 21.84
CA ASN A 405 2.96 -3.48 22.82
C ASN A 405 2.68 -2.20 23.60
N LEU A 406 2.33 -1.12 22.90
CA LEU A 406 1.95 0.12 23.56
C LEU A 406 0.73 -0.09 24.46
N LEU A 407 -0.33 -0.74 23.97
CA LEU A 407 -1.54 -1.05 24.73
C LEU A 407 -1.23 -1.82 26.02
N PHE A 408 -0.38 -2.84 25.95
CA PHE A 408 0.05 -3.59 27.13
C PHE A 408 0.86 -2.75 28.10
N ARG A 409 1.84 -1.96 27.64
CA ARG A 409 2.63 -1.08 28.53
C ARG A 409 1.75 -0.04 29.22
N VAL A 410 0.83 0.56 28.47
CA VAL A 410 -0.15 1.54 28.98
C VAL A 410 -1.03 0.89 30.06
N LEU A 411 -1.63 -0.27 29.78
CA LEU A 411 -2.50 -0.97 30.74
C LEU A 411 -1.75 -1.54 31.95
N LYS A 412 -0.51 -1.98 31.78
CA LYS A 412 0.30 -2.57 32.86
C LYS A 412 0.82 -1.52 33.84
N ASN A 413 1.23 -0.35 33.34
CA ASN A 413 1.85 0.70 34.14
C ASN A 413 0.83 1.69 34.75
N ASP A 414 -0.45 1.60 34.37
CA ASP A 414 -1.50 2.48 34.90
C ASP A 414 -1.86 2.13 36.35
N ARG A 415 -1.82 3.14 37.23
CA ARG A 415 -2.17 3.03 38.65
C ARG A 415 -3.67 3.13 38.89
N ASN A 416 -4.42 3.81 38.01
CA ASN A 416 -5.84 4.05 38.19
C ASN A 416 -6.68 2.89 37.62
N LYS A 417 -7.43 2.22 38.50
CA LYS A 417 -8.22 1.02 38.17
C LYS A 417 -9.46 1.34 37.34
N GLN A 418 -10.12 2.46 37.60
CA GLN A 418 -11.29 2.92 36.85
C GLN A 418 -10.94 3.22 35.39
N ARG A 419 -9.81 3.90 35.18
CA ARG A 419 -9.25 4.15 33.85
C ARG A 419 -8.89 2.85 33.14
N SER A 420 -8.17 1.96 33.81
CA SER A 420 -7.80 0.64 33.27
C SER A 420 -9.04 -0.19 32.87
N TYR A 421 -10.10 -0.15 33.67
CA TYR A 421 -11.38 -0.79 33.36
C TYR A 421 -12.01 -0.21 32.10
N ALA A 422 -12.12 1.13 32.01
CA ALA A 422 -12.69 1.80 30.84
C ALA A 422 -11.91 1.49 29.55
N PHE A 423 -10.59 1.39 29.64
CA PHE A 423 -9.73 0.96 28.53
C PHE A 423 -10.00 -0.48 28.10
N VAL A 424 -10.03 -1.43 29.04
CA VAL A 424 -10.33 -2.83 28.72
C VAL A 424 -11.73 -2.97 28.13
N LYS A 425 -12.73 -2.27 28.67
CA LYS A 425 -14.10 -2.28 28.15
C LYS A 425 -14.20 -1.77 26.71
N ARG A 426 -13.66 -0.59 26.42
CA ARG A 426 -13.61 -0.07 25.05
C ARG A 426 -12.84 -1.01 24.12
N THR A 427 -11.74 -1.59 24.60
CA THR A 427 -10.95 -2.56 23.82
C THR A 427 -11.79 -3.79 23.46
N LEU A 428 -12.60 -4.31 24.39
CA LEU A 428 -13.49 -5.45 24.11
C LEU A 428 -14.60 -5.10 23.11
N GLN A 429 -15.12 -3.87 23.15
CA GLN A 429 -16.11 -3.38 22.19
C GLN A 429 -15.56 -3.30 20.77
N ILE A 430 -14.33 -2.79 20.61
CA ILE A 430 -13.70 -2.68 19.27
C ILE A 430 -13.23 -4.04 18.74
N ILE A 431 -12.89 -5.01 19.61
CA ILE A 431 -12.50 -6.38 19.20
C ILE A 431 -13.60 -7.06 18.38
N LEU A 432 -14.88 -6.75 18.61
CA LEU A 432 -15.99 -7.29 17.84
C LEU A 432 -15.93 -6.96 16.34
N TYR A 433 -15.15 -5.94 15.97
CA TYR A 433 -14.94 -5.51 14.58
C TYR A 433 -13.58 -5.93 14.01
N PHE A 434 -12.74 -6.61 14.80
CA PHE A 434 -11.41 -7.01 14.36
C PHE A 434 -11.44 -8.37 13.62
N PRO A 435 -10.53 -8.56 12.66
CA PRO A 435 -10.30 -9.88 12.09
C PRO A 435 -9.80 -10.87 13.16
N ALA A 436 -10.07 -12.16 12.99
CA ALA A 436 -9.83 -13.19 14.01
C ALA A 436 -8.38 -13.21 14.56
N ASN A 437 -7.40 -12.95 13.70
CA ASN A 437 -5.98 -12.84 14.05
C ASN A 437 -5.70 -11.69 15.05
N MET A 438 -6.27 -10.51 14.81
CA MET A 438 -6.11 -9.33 15.65
C MET A 438 -6.94 -9.45 16.94
N ALA A 439 -8.11 -10.10 16.86
CA ALA A 439 -8.95 -10.41 18.02
C ALA A 439 -8.22 -11.34 19.00
N CYS A 440 -7.63 -12.46 18.53
CA CYS A 440 -6.84 -13.36 19.36
C CYS A 440 -5.64 -12.67 20.02
N ALA A 441 -4.89 -11.86 19.25
CA ALA A 441 -3.75 -11.12 19.75
C ALA A 441 -4.13 -10.11 20.86
N THR A 442 -5.25 -9.42 20.68
CA THR A 442 -5.76 -8.45 21.66
C THR A 442 -6.29 -9.16 22.92
N LEU A 443 -6.99 -10.28 22.77
CA LEU A 443 -7.43 -11.12 23.90
C LEU A 443 -6.24 -11.67 24.71
N TYR A 444 -5.16 -12.05 24.04
CA TYR A 444 -3.93 -12.47 24.71
C TYR A 444 -3.32 -11.34 25.56
N VAL A 445 -3.22 -10.12 25.01
CA VAL A 445 -2.77 -8.94 25.75
C VAL A 445 -3.66 -8.67 26.97
N ILE A 446 -4.98 -8.71 26.80
CA ILE A 446 -5.94 -8.55 27.90
C ILE A 446 -5.73 -9.63 28.97
N SER A 447 -5.56 -10.90 28.58
CA SER A 447 -5.29 -11.99 29.53
C SER A 447 -4.04 -11.72 30.37
N LYS A 448 -2.93 -11.27 29.76
CA LYS A 448 -1.70 -10.93 30.49
C LYS A 448 -1.86 -9.71 31.42
N VAL A 449 -2.66 -8.72 31.03
CA VAL A 449 -2.99 -7.57 31.91
C VAL A 449 -3.83 -8.03 33.10
N LEU A 450 -4.84 -8.87 32.88
CA LEU A 450 -5.69 -9.41 33.94
C LEU A 450 -4.94 -10.32 34.92
N GLN A 451 -3.90 -11.02 34.46
CA GLN A 451 -2.99 -11.78 35.35
C GLN A 451 -2.20 -10.86 36.28
N THR A 452 -1.79 -9.70 35.78
CA THR A 452 -1.00 -8.73 36.56
C THR A 452 -1.89 -7.97 37.57
N ASN A 453 -3.17 -7.74 37.24
CA ASN A 453 -4.08 -6.91 38.03
C ASN A 453 -5.30 -7.70 38.54
N LYS A 454 -5.18 -8.31 39.74
CA LYS A 454 -6.20 -9.18 40.35
C LYS A 454 -7.55 -8.49 40.62
N GLU A 455 -7.54 -7.20 40.95
CA GLU A 455 -8.77 -6.40 41.20
C GLU A 455 -9.53 -6.08 39.92
N LEU A 456 -8.83 -5.85 38.82
CA LEU A 456 -9.47 -5.64 37.52
C LEU A 456 -10.17 -6.93 37.05
N LYS A 457 -9.56 -8.09 37.34
CA LYS A 457 -10.15 -9.40 37.08
C LYS A 457 -11.43 -9.63 37.88
N THR A 458 -11.47 -9.25 39.17
CA THR A 458 -12.69 -9.39 39.98
C THR A 458 -13.80 -8.45 39.50
N LEU A 459 -13.45 -7.23 39.09
CA LEU A 459 -14.40 -6.23 38.60
C LEU A 459 -15.08 -6.63 37.27
N LEU A 460 -14.36 -7.34 36.40
CA LEU A 460 -14.84 -7.77 35.10
C LEU A 460 -15.59 -9.11 35.12
N LEU A 461 -15.22 -10.06 35.97
CA LEU A 461 -15.70 -11.45 35.87
C LEU A 461 -16.76 -11.85 36.91
N LYS A 462 -16.91 -11.14 38.03
CA LYS A 462 -17.89 -11.51 39.07
C LYS A 462 -19.29 -10.88 38.79
N PRO A 463 -20.38 -11.66 38.71
CA PRO A 463 -21.75 -11.13 38.66
C PRO A 463 -22.18 -10.51 40.01
N ARG A 464 -23.24 -9.70 40.02
CA ARG A 464 -23.93 -9.25 41.24
C ARG A 464 -24.52 -10.45 41.98
N ASP A 465 -24.32 -10.54 43.29
CA ASP A 465 -25.12 -11.41 44.16
C ASP A 465 -26.54 -10.84 44.20
N PHE A 466 -27.48 -11.50 43.53
CA PHE A 466 -28.91 -11.26 43.78
C PHE A 466 -29.28 -12.02 45.05
N ILE A 467 -29.70 -11.29 46.08
CA ILE A 467 -30.24 -11.84 47.33
C ILE A 467 -31.44 -12.71 46.97
N LYS A 468 -31.36 -14.02 47.25
CA LYS A 468 -32.50 -14.94 47.19
C LYS A 468 -33.40 -14.65 48.39
N ILE A 469 -34.65 -14.32 48.10
CA ILE A 469 -35.75 -14.44 49.07
C ILE A 469 -36.43 -15.77 48.77
N GLU A 470 -36.31 -16.73 49.68
CA GLU A 470 -37.21 -17.87 49.78
C GLU A 470 -37.78 -17.86 51.21
N ASN A 471 -39.08 -17.56 51.31
CA ASN A 471 -39.90 -17.81 52.48
C ASN A 471 -40.50 -19.21 52.32
N GLU A 472 -40.31 -20.11 53.28
CA GLU A 472 -41.35 -20.54 54.24
C GLU A 472 -40.85 -21.78 55.03
N ASP A 473 -40.79 -21.54 56.34
CA ASP A 473 -41.24 -22.41 57.44
C ASP A 473 -40.46 -23.68 57.82
N LEU A 474 -39.81 -23.60 59.00
CA LEU A 474 -40.21 -24.36 60.20
C LEU A 474 -39.48 -23.84 61.45
N GLU A 475 -40.27 -23.18 62.30
CA GLU A 475 -40.27 -23.11 63.77
C GLU A 475 -38.98 -23.40 64.58
N SER A 476 -38.51 -22.42 65.35
CA SER A 476 -38.88 -22.27 66.78
C SER A 476 -38.03 -21.21 67.51
N LYS A 477 -38.73 -20.26 68.16
CA LYS A 477 -38.43 -19.51 69.41
C LYS A 477 -37.05 -18.81 69.52
N ASP A 478 -36.94 -17.49 69.75
CA ASP A 478 -37.72 -16.65 70.67
C ASP A 478 -37.53 -15.14 70.41
N SER A 479 -38.45 -14.39 71.03
CA SER A 479 -38.45 -12.96 71.40
C SER A 479 -38.91 -11.89 70.39
N SER A 480 -40.24 -11.70 70.35
CA SER A 480 -40.99 -10.48 70.77
C SER A 480 -40.57 -9.11 70.20
N LEU A 481 -41.40 -8.22 69.62
CA LEU A 481 -42.86 -7.97 69.64
C LEU A 481 -43.19 -6.99 68.49
N SER A 482 -44.37 -7.16 67.88
CA SER A 482 -45.08 -6.32 66.89
C SER A 482 -45.92 -5.20 67.57
N PRO A 483 -46.96 -4.54 66.96
CA PRO A 483 -47.41 -4.34 65.55
C PRO A 483 -47.76 -2.83 65.26
N GLU A 484 -48.15 -2.34 64.06
CA GLU A 484 -49.53 -2.24 63.51
C GLU A 484 -49.50 -1.27 62.29
N ASN A 485 -49.90 -1.64 61.06
CA ASN A 485 -51.23 -1.61 60.41
C ASN A 485 -51.52 -0.44 59.41
N LYS A 486 -52.17 -0.84 58.30
CA LYS A 486 -53.07 -0.13 57.34
C LYS A 486 -52.54 0.51 56.03
N ASN A 487 -52.56 -0.29 54.97
CA ASN A 487 -53.49 -0.26 53.81
C ASN A 487 -53.99 1.07 53.18
N ILE A 488 -53.73 1.17 51.86
CA ILE A 488 -54.65 1.36 50.70
C ILE A 488 -54.67 2.69 49.90
N SER A 489 -54.47 2.49 48.58
CA SER A 489 -55.05 3.13 47.37
C SER A 489 -54.34 4.28 46.63
N TYR A 490 -54.25 4.05 45.32
CA TYR A 490 -53.81 4.91 44.20
C TYR A 490 -54.81 6.03 43.86
N PRO A 491 -54.42 7.04 43.06
CA PRO A 491 -54.87 7.00 41.65
C PRO A 491 -53.85 7.48 40.59
N SER A 492 -54.23 7.17 39.36
CA SER A 492 -53.59 7.24 38.04
C SER A 492 -53.66 8.59 37.31
N ASP A 493 -52.79 8.73 36.29
CA ASP A 493 -52.88 9.48 35.01
C ASP A 493 -53.26 10.98 35.01
N ASP A 494 -52.43 11.84 34.38
CA ASP A 494 -52.74 12.37 33.03
C ASP A 494 -51.64 13.28 32.41
N ARG A 495 -51.73 13.45 31.08
CA ARG A 495 -50.83 14.12 30.12
C ARG A 495 -50.87 15.66 30.12
N SER A 496 -49.79 16.33 29.66
CA SER A 496 -49.85 17.42 28.63
C SER A 496 -48.49 18.08 28.24
N LYS A 497 -48.23 18.13 26.91
CA LYS A 497 -47.74 19.24 26.01
C LYS A 497 -46.53 20.14 26.40
N LEU A 498 -45.47 20.18 25.56
CA LEU A 498 -45.01 21.27 24.61
C LEU A 498 -44.62 22.59 25.32
N GLU A 499 -43.54 23.35 25.03
CA GLU A 499 -42.75 23.60 23.81
C GLU A 499 -41.51 24.49 24.16
N ASP A 500 -40.52 24.49 23.26
CA ASP A 500 -39.60 25.56 22.79
C ASP A 500 -38.54 26.31 23.63
N SER A 501 -37.44 26.59 22.89
CA SER A 501 -36.47 27.72 22.94
C SER A 501 -34.97 27.47 23.24
N ILE A 502 -34.26 27.25 22.13
CA ILE A 502 -32.91 27.65 21.68
C ILE A 502 -32.15 28.71 22.53
N LEU A 503 -30.86 28.51 22.87
CA LEU A 503 -29.62 29.21 22.40
C LEU A 503 -28.39 29.05 23.34
N LEU A 504 -27.21 29.07 22.71
CA LEU A 504 -25.79 29.11 23.15
C LEU A 504 -25.42 29.84 24.47
N THR A 505 -24.31 29.44 25.13
CA THR A 505 -22.96 30.11 25.09
C THR A 505 -22.02 29.57 26.20
N ASN A 506 -20.74 29.37 25.91
CA ASN A 506 -19.65 29.16 26.88
C ASN A 506 -19.24 30.48 27.57
N VAL A 507 -18.62 30.43 28.77
CA VAL A 507 -17.39 31.16 29.21
C VAL A 507 -17.34 31.37 30.75
N ILE A 508 -16.43 30.62 31.37
CA ILE A 508 -15.44 30.93 32.44
C ILE A 508 -15.70 32.09 33.44
N SER A 509 -15.55 31.80 34.75
CA SER A 509 -14.88 32.71 35.71
C SER A 509 -14.29 31.92 36.90
N GLU A 510 -13.02 32.17 37.20
CA GLU A 510 -12.25 31.72 38.38
C GLU A 510 -12.55 32.61 39.61
N HIS A 511 -12.48 32.09 40.85
CA HIS A 511 -11.49 32.49 41.87
C HIS A 511 -11.72 31.87 43.27
N ASN A 512 -10.58 31.60 43.91
CA ASN A 512 -10.27 31.08 45.24
C ASN A 512 -10.81 31.89 46.46
N ILE A 513 -10.81 31.29 47.67
CA ILE A 513 -9.96 31.63 48.85
C ILE A 513 -10.58 31.13 50.19
N ASP A 514 -9.82 30.24 50.85
CA ASP A 514 -9.47 30.09 52.29
C ASP A 514 -10.43 29.74 53.46
N LYS A 515 -9.97 28.70 54.18
CA LYS A 515 -9.59 28.59 55.63
C LYS A 515 -10.54 27.95 56.67
N GLU A 516 -10.04 26.80 57.15
CA GLU A 516 -9.79 26.37 58.56
C GLU A 516 -10.84 26.63 59.66
N ILE A 517 -11.19 25.58 60.43
CA ILE A 517 -10.62 25.27 61.76
C ILE A 517 -11.27 23.97 62.32
N ASN A 518 -10.43 23.12 62.91
CA ASN A 518 -10.74 21.89 63.66
C ASN A 518 -11.52 22.13 64.96
N SER A 519 -12.36 21.16 65.36
CA SER A 519 -12.44 20.70 66.76
C SER A 519 -12.92 19.24 66.84
N GLU A 520 -12.30 18.52 67.79
CA GLU A 520 -12.31 17.07 67.99
C GLU A 520 -13.54 16.57 68.77
N ASN A 521 -14.01 15.33 68.51
CA ASN A 521 -13.89 14.19 69.44
C ASN A 521 -14.73 12.93 69.05
N LYS A 522 -13.99 11.83 68.88
CA LYS A 522 -14.26 10.38 69.07
C LYS A 522 -15.70 9.88 69.41
N THR A 523 -16.26 8.98 68.60
CA THR A 523 -16.19 7.49 68.74
C THR A 523 -17.19 6.76 67.82
N GLY A 524 -16.70 5.75 67.09
CA GLY A 524 -17.32 4.42 66.88
C GLY A 524 -18.74 4.26 66.31
N ASN A 525 -18.80 3.95 65.01
CA ASN A 525 -19.79 3.12 64.31
C ASN A 525 -21.29 3.43 64.43
N ASN A 526 -21.85 4.02 63.38
CA ASN A 526 -22.78 3.26 62.54
C ASN A 526 -22.90 3.88 61.15
N ILE A 527 -22.65 3.03 60.16
CA ILE A 527 -22.69 3.29 58.74
C ILE A 527 -24.10 3.74 58.37
N LYS A 528 -24.26 5.04 58.10
CA LYS A 528 -25.35 5.53 57.26
C LYS A 528 -24.96 5.25 55.83
N ILE A 529 -25.78 4.42 55.20
CA ILE A 529 -25.74 4.03 53.80
C ILE A 529 -25.75 5.30 52.96
N ASP A 530 -24.61 5.63 52.36
CA ASP A 530 -24.54 6.63 51.31
C ASP A 530 -24.75 5.92 49.98
N PHE A 531 -25.77 6.34 49.23
CA PHE A 531 -26.01 5.93 47.86
C PHE A 531 -24.85 6.39 47.00
N ASP A 532 -23.81 5.57 46.84
CA ASP A 532 -22.79 5.89 45.84
C ASP A 532 -23.36 5.60 44.46
N SER A 533 -23.85 6.68 43.84
CA SER A 533 -24.35 6.82 42.47
C SER A 533 -23.45 6.11 41.45
N HIS A 534 -23.69 4.82 41.21
CA HIS A 534 -22.94 4.07 40.22
C HIS A 534 -23.34 4.51 38.81
N LYS A 535 -22.60 5.48 38.25
CA LYS A 535 -22.70 5.89 36.84
C LYS A 535 -22.52 4.68 35.93
N GLU A 536 -23.51 4.43 35.08
CA GLU A 536 -23.45 3.44 34.00
C GLU A 536 -22.29 3.73 33.05
N TYR A 537 -21.75 2.68 32.41
CA TYR A 537 -20.63 2.85 31.49
C TYR A 537 -21.08 3.59 30.23
N ASP A 538 -20.43 4.71 29.92
CA ASP A 538 -20.65 5.50 28.70
C ASP A 538 -19.56 5.19 27.65
N PRO A 539 -19.90 4.52 26.53
CA PRO A 539 -18.96 4.23 25.46
C PRO A 539 -18.40 5.47 24.76
N PHE A 540 -19.13 6.61 24.76
CA PHE A 540 -18.75 7.84 24.04
C PHE A 540 -17.97 8.83 24.90
N CYS A 541 -17.75 8.52 26.19
CA CYS A 541 -17.02 9.38 27.09
C CYS A 541 -15.59 9.65 26.59
N ARG A 542 -15.20 10.93 26.59
CA ARG A 542 -13.90 11.40 26.06
C ARG A 542 -12.73 11.08 26.99
N ASN A 543 -12.94 11.13 28.29
CA ASN A 543 -11.90 10.90 29.29
C ASN A 543 -12.20 9.58 30.02
N PRO A 544 -11.28 8.60 30.01
CA PRO A 544 -11.53 7.27 30.58
C PRO A 544 -11.79 7.28 32.09
N LEU A 545 -11.37 8.32 32.81
CA LEU A 545 -11.67 8.46 34.24
C LEU A 545 -13.17 8.64 34.51
N TYR A 546 -13.89 9.31 33.61
CA TYR A 546 -15.31 9.63 33.78
C TYR A 546 -16.24 8.71 33.00
N ALA A 547 -15.73 7.61 32.43
CA ALA A 547 -16.51 6.69 31.60
C ALA A 547 -17.46 5.79 32.39
N GLY A 548 -17.38 5.75 33.73
CA GLY A 548 -18.20 4.87 34.57
C GLY A 548 -17.69 3.42 34.63
N ILE A 549 -18.19 2.65 35.60
CA ILE A 549 -17.81 1.24 35.81
C ILE A 549 -19.09 0.40 35.86
N THR A 550 -19.20 -0.60 34.98
CA THR A 550 -20.30 -1.59 35.05
C THR A 550 -19.79 -2.87 35.70
N ARG A 551 -20.19 -3.15 36.93
CA ARG A 551 -19.89 -4.42 37.58
C ARG A 551 -20.76 -5.53 36.96
N GLY A 552 -20.16 -6.61 36.47
CA GLY A 552 -20.89 -7.80 35.98
C GLY A 552 -20.92 -7.98 34.45
N LEU A 553 -21.89 -8.79 33.97
CA LEU A 553 -21.94 -9.45 32.63
C LEU A 553 -21.29 -8.63 31.51
N ASN A 554 -20.07 -9.02 31.13
CA ASN A 554 -19.44 -8.54 29.91
C ASN A 554 -20.08 -9.24 28.71
N THR A 555 -21.14 -8.64 28.18
CA THR A 555 -21.83 -9.09 26.97
C THR A 555 -20.86 -9.28 25.80
N GLU A 556 -19.76 -8.50 25.76
CA GLU A 556 -18.72 -8.63 24.74
C GLU A 556 -17.98 -9.98 24.83
N PHE A 557 -17.60 -10.44 26.03
CA PHE A 557 -16.95 -11.74 26.20
C PHE A 557 -17.89 -12.91 25.88
N ILE A 558 -19.17 -12.80 26.26
CA ILE A 558 -20.18 -13.81 25.93
C ILE A 558 -20.37 -13.88 24.41
N THR A 559 -20.36 -12.75 23.72
CA THR A 559 -20.44 -12.71 22.26
C THR A 559 -19.20 -13.33 21.63
N LEU A 560 -18.00 -13.02 22.15
CA LEU A 560 -16.73 -13.58 21.67
C LEU A 560 -16.57 -15.09 21.98
N SER A 561 -17.21 -15.60 23.03
CA SER A 561 -17.23 -17.04 23.32
C SER A 561 -17.95 -17.87 22.24
N LYS A 562 -18.87 -17.22 21.50
CA LYS A 562 -19.64 -17.81 20.39
C LYS A 562 -19.07 -17.46 19.02
N HIS A 563 -17.83 -16.96 18.97
CA HIS A 563 -17.21 -16.55 17.73
C HIS A 563 -16.94 -17.76 16.80
N TYR A 564 -17.14 -17.59 15.49
CA TYR A 564 -16.99 -18.67 14.50
C TYR A 564 -15.58 -19.29 14.48
N HIS A 565 -14.56 -18.49 14.76
CA HIS A 565 -13.17 -18.96 14.83
C HIS A 565 -12.86 -19.64 16.18
N PRO A 566 -12.41 -20.91 16.21
CA PRO A 566 -12.27 -21.71 17.43
C PRO A 566 -11.28 -21.13 18.43
N SER A 567 -10.15 -20.57 17.98
CA SER A 567 -9.15 -19.96 18.89
C SER A 567 -9.67 -18.68 19.57
N VAL A 568 -10.56 -17.92 18.93
CA VAL A 568 -11.16 -16.71 19.53
C VAL A 568 -12.14 -17.14 20.62
N ALA A 569 -13.00 -18.12 20.32
CA ALA A 569 -13.93 -18.70 21.26
C ALA A 569 -13.21 -19.31 22.48
N LEU A 570 -12.15 -20.09 22.25
CA LEU A 570 -11.34 -20.68 23.32
C LEU A 570 -10.70 -19.61 24.21
N PHE A 571 -10.08 -18.59 23.63
CA PHE A 571 -9.43 -17.52 24.40
C PHE A 571 -10.46 -16.73 25.23
N ALA A 572 -11.63 -16.45 24.67
CA ALA A 572 -12.72 -15.80 25.40
C ALA A 572 -13.25 -16.67 26.55
N ASN A 573 -13.48 -17.97 26.31
CA ASN A 573 -13.91 -18.93 27.34
C ASN A 573 -12.88 -19.10 28.46
N THR A 574 -11.59 -19.19 28.11
CA THR A 574 -10.50 -19.30 29.09
C THR A 574 -10.46 -18.06 30.00
N ILE A 575 -10.67 -16.87 29.45
CA ILE A 575 -10.73 -15.62 30.21
C ILE A 575 -12.00 -15.58 31.09
N LEU A 576 -13.16 -16.02 30.59
CA LEU A 576 -14.41 -16.11 31.36
C LEU A 576 -14.30 -17.08 32.56
N GLU A 577 -13.62 -18.20 32.38
CA GLU A 577 -13.28 -19.14 33.46
C GLU A 577 -12.25 -18.58 34.46
N GLY A 578 -11.66 -17.42 34.16
CA GLY A 578 -10.63 -16.80 34.99
C GLY A 578 -9.27 -17.50 34.92
N LYS A 579 -9.01 -18.32 33.89
CA LYS A 579 -7.71 -18.96 33.68
C LYS A 579 -6.79 -18.10 32.80
N PRO A 580 -5.47 -18.18 32.96
CA PRO A 580 -4.53 -17.55 32.05
C PRO A 580 -4.53 -18.24 30.67
N ILE A 581 -4.35 -17.50 29.58
CA ILE A 581 -4.09 -18.08 28.27
C ILE A 581 -2.61 -18.48 28.21
N ASP A 582 -2.35 -19.78 28.22
CA ASP A 582 -1.03 -20.37 28.04
C ASP A 582 -0.88 -20.82 26.58
N TYR A 583 -0.13 -20.04 25.79
CA TYR A 583 0.15 -20.32 24.38
C TYR A 583 1.65 -20.59 24.20
N THR A 584 1.98 -21.71 23.56
CA THR A 584 3.35 -22.25 23.49
C THR A 584 4.27 -21.55 22.47
N GLY A 585 3.72 -20.73 21.56
CA GLY A 585 4.45 -19.94 20.55
C GLY A 585 4.32 -18.43 20.75
N ASP A 586 4.52 -17.61 19.71
CA ASP A 586 4.22 -16.17 19.74
C ASP A 586 2.85 -15.93 19.08
N PRO A 587 1.78 -15.64 19.86
CA PRO A 587 0.44 -15.41 19.33
C PRO A 587 0.38 -14.27 18.30
N LEU A 588 1.33 -13.33 18.35
CA LEU A 588 1.37 -12.18 17.45
C LEU A 588 1.89 -12.52 16.04
N GLU A 589 2.69 -13.58 15.91
CA GLU A 589 3.22 -14.06 14.63
C GLU A 589 2.49 -15.31 14.13
N ASP A 590 2.19 -16.25 15.04
CA ASP A 590 1.63 -17.56 14.70
C ASP A 590 0.19 -17.49 14.21
N LEU A 591 -0.63 -16.62 14.80
CA LEU A 591 -2.03 -16.44 14.39
C LEU A 591 -2.18 -15.48 13.21
N SER A 592 -1.10 -15.22 12.45
CA SER A 592 -1.17 -14.45 11.21
C SER A 592 -1.70 -15.30 10.05
N LEU A 593 -2.46 -14.67 9.15
CA LEU A 593 -2.96 -15.34 7.94
C LEU A 593 -1.81 -15.90 7.10
N MET A 594 -0.72 -15.14 6.99
CA MET A 594 0.47 -15.56 6.24
C MET A 594 1.10 -16.84 6.81
N ARG A 595 1.19 -16.99 8.14
CA ARG A 595 1.72 -18.22 8.76
C ARG A 595 0.78 -19.42 8.68
N PHE A 596 -0.53 -19.19 8.76
CA PHE A 596 -1.54 -20.22 8.51
C PHE A 596 -1.42 -20.77 7.08
N LEU A 597 -1.32 -19.87 6.09
CA LEU A 597 -1.15 -20.23 4.68
C LEU A 597 0.23 -20.87 4.41
N ASP A 598 1.31 -20.39 5.02
CA ASP A 598 2.64 -20.99 4.89
C ASP A 598 2.62 -22.47 5.32
N ARG A 599 1.92 -22.82 6.41
CA ARG A 599 1.81 -24.21 6.83
C ARG A 599 0.91 -25.04 5.91
N TYR A 600 -0.11 -24.44 5.31
CA TYR A 600 -0.98 -25.11 4.35
C TYR A 600 -0.28 -25.37 3.00
N VAL A 601 0.54 -24.42 2.53
CA VAL A 601 1.22 -24.48 1.22
C VAL A 601 2.54 -25.24 1.29
N PHE A 602 3.33 -25.05 2.35
CA PHE A 602 4.60 -25.75 2.54
C PHE A 602 4.36 -27.07 3.30
N LYS A 603 4.10 -28.15 2.55
CA LYS A 603 3.98 -29.54 3.06
C LYS A 603 5.08 -29.93 4.06
N ASN A 604 6.27 -29.33 3.93
CA ASN A 604 7.36 -29.39 4.91
C ASN A 604 7.65 -27.99 5.48
N PRO A 605 7.73 -27.84 6.82
CA PRO A 605 8.16 -26.57 7.42
C PRO A 605 9.58 -26.21 6.96
N LYS A 606 9.77 -25.00 6.40
CA LYS A 606 11.10 -24.52 5.96
C LYS A 606 12.07 -24.57 7.14
N LYS A 607 13.24 -25.21 6.96
CA LYS A 607 14.34 -25.11 7.92
C LYS A 607 14.75 -23.64 8.02
N LEU A 608 14.55 -23.02 9.18
CA LEU A 608 15.00 -21.66 9.43
C LEU A 608 16.51 -21.71 9.70
N GLU A 609 17.28 -20.84 9.04
CA GLU A 609 18.69 -20.63 9.40
C GLU A 609 18.79 -20.09 10.83
N ASP A 610 19.71 -20.63 11.62
CA ASP A 610 20.01 -20.20 13.00
C ASP A 610 20.62 -18.78 13.03
N LYS A 611 19.84 -17.76 12.67
CA LYS A 611 20.22 -16.37 12.92
C LYS A 611 20.03 -16.11 14.41
N LYS A 612 21.14 -16.01 15.16
CA LYS A 612 21.18 -15.59 16.57
C LYS A 612 20.38 -14.29 16.73
N VAL A 613 19.17 -14.38 17.26
CA VAL A 613 18.35 -13.20 17.50
C VAL A 613 18.86 -12.50 18.75
N GLN A 614 19.31 -11.25 18.60
CA GLN A 614 19.60 -10.38 19.74
C GLN A 614 18.31 -10.15 20.53
N ARG A 615 18.31 -10.52 21.82
CA ARG A 615 17.24 -10.17 22.76
C ARG A 615 17.11 -8.64 22.78
N ARG A 616 16.08 -8.10 22.14
CA ARG A 616 15.60 -6.74 22.47
C ARG A 616 14.74 -6.84 23.72
N ASN A 617 14.87 -5.87 24.61
CA ASN A 617 14.10 -5.75 25.86
C ASN A 617 12.63 -5.43 25.59
N ASP A 618 11.90 -6.34 24.93
CA ASP A 618 10.48 -6.21 24.68
C ASP A 618 9.70 -7.14 25.63
N PRO A 619 8.89 -6.62 26.58
CA PRO A 619 8.23 -7.42 27.61
C PRO A 619 7.08 -8.30 27.10
N LEU A 620 6.63 -8.12 25.86
CA LEU A 620 5.60 -8.93 25.20
C LEU A 620 6.17 -9.93 24.19
N ALA A 621 7.27 -9.56 23.55
CA ALA A 621 7.89 -10.34 22.49
C ALA A 621 9.26 -10.81 22.95
N GLN A 622 9.34 -12.04 23.47
CA GLN A 622 10.61 -12.77 23.42
C GLN A 622 10.88 -13.06 21.94
N ARG A 623 11.48 -12.11 21.21
CA ARG A 623 11.92 -12.36 19.85
C ARG A 623 13.11 -13.31 19.90
N ALA A 624 12.85 -14.58 20.14
CA ALA A 624 13.64 -15.65 19.56
C ALA A 624 13.11 -15.82 18.13
N GLY A 625 13.98 -16.11 17.16
CA GLY A 625 13.50 -16.65 15.90
C GLY A 625 12.58 -17.81 16.23
N TYR A 626 11.35 -17.79 15.74
CA TYR A 626 10.39 -18.84 16.01
C TYR A 626 11.02 -20.19 15.66
N THR A 627 11.32 -20.99 16.68
CA THR A 627 11.75 -22.37 16.51
C THR A 627 10.50 -23.21 16.76
N PRO A 628 9.92 -23.85 15.73
CA PRO A 628 8.81 -24.75 15.96
C PRO A 628 9.26 -25.81 16.98
N LYS A 629 8.39 -26.14 17.94
CA LYS A 629 8.62 -27.18 18.96
C LYS A 629 7.40 -28.10 19.02
N GLY A 630 7.62 -29.39 19.27
CA GLY A 630 6.56 -30.39 19.37
C GLY A 630 5.94 -30.73 18.02
N ILE A 631 4.61 -30.88 17.96
CA ILE A 631 3.90 -31.27 16.74
C ILE A 631 4.08 -30.27 15.59
N ARG A 632 4.45 -29.02 15.89
CA ARG A 632 4.71 -27.96 14.91
C ARG A 632 5.96 -28.19 14.06
N CYS A 633 6.87 -29.06 14.53
CA CYS A 633 8.05 -29.48 13.77
C CYS A 633 7.73 -30.56 12.75
N VAL A 634 6.59 -31.23 12.91
CA VAL A 634 6.24 -32.42 12.17
C VAL A 634 5.53 -32.00 10.88
N PRO A 635 5.94 -32.52 9.71
CA PRO A 635 5.22 -32.30 8.46
C PRO A 635 3.76 -32.73 8.59
N ILE A 636 2.86 -31.90 8.05
CA ILE A 636 1.42 -32.02 8.28
C ILE A 636 0.83 -33.25 7.55
N ASP A 637 1.50 -33.67 6.47
CA ASP A 637 1.17 -34.86 5.68
C ASP A 637 1.75 -36.15 6.28
N SER A 638 2.58 -36.06 7.33
CA SER A 638 3.25 -37.23 7.89
C SER A 638 2.29 -38.12 8.68
N MET A 639 2.55 -39.43 8.64
CA MET A 639 1.79 -40.41 9.42
C MET A 639 1.89 -40.14 10.93
N SER A 640 2.99 -39.55 11.41
CA SER A 640 3.18 -39.15 12.80
C SER A 640 2.24 -38.02 13.22
N TYR A 641 1.91 -37.08 12.32
CA TYR A 641 0.97 -35.99 12.61
C TYR A 641 -0.48 -36.48 12.66
N LEU A 642 -0.86 -37.34 11.71
CA LEU A 642 -2.24 -37.84 11.57
C LEU A 642 -2.62 -38.89 12.62
N ASN A 643 -1.64 -39.63 13.15
CA ASN A 643 -1.86 -40.65 14.17
C ASN A 643 -1.78 -40.10 15.62
N GLU A 644 -1.45 -38.82 15.79
CA GLU A 644 -1.41 -38.23 17.13
C GLU A 644 -2.83 -38.06 17.69
N ARG A 645 -2.96 -38.04 19.02
CA ARG A 645 -4.24 -37.80 19.70
C ARG A 645 -4.69 -36.35 19.50
N GLU A 646 -5.98 -36.18 19.23
CA GLU A 646 -6.61 -34.87 19.00
C GLU A 646 -6.39 -33.90 20.19
N GLU A 647 -6.35 -34.43 21.42
CA GLU A 647 -6.07 -33.66 22.65
C GLU A 647 -4.67 -33.01 22.68
N ARG A 648 -3.72 -33.55 21.91
CA ARG A 648 -2.34 -33.06 21.85
C ARG A 648 -2.09 -32.09 20.70
N ILE A 649 -3.08 -31.88 19.83
CA ILE A 649 -2.99 -30.96 18.70
C ILE A 649 -3.31 -29.54 19.19
N PRO A 650 -2.42 -28.55 18.93
CA PRO A 650 -2.70 -27.15 19.22
C PRO A 650 -4.00 -26.67 18.56
N VAL A 651 -4.73 -25.78 19.24
CA VAL A 651 -6.07 -25.34 18.81
C VAL A 651 -6.03 -24.61 17.46
N ASP A 652 -4.94 -23.90 17.19
CA ASP A 652 -4.66 -23.25 15.90
C ASP A 652 -4.47 -24.25 14.75
N GLU A 653 -4.18 -25.52 15.04
CA GLU A 653 -3.96 -26.59 14.07
C GLU A 653 -5.08 -27.63 14.03
N LEU A 654 -6.00 -27.59 14.99
CA LEU A 654 -7.07 -28.57 15.14
C LEU A 654 -7.95 -28.65 13.89
N TYR A 655 -8.20 -27.50 13.25
CA TYR A 655 -8.90 -27.41 11.98
C TYR A 655 -8.17 -28.22 10.88
N LEU A 656 -6.85 -28.02 10.76
CA LEU A 656 -6.02 -28.65 9.74
C LEU A 656 -5.87 -30.16 9.99
N TYR A 657 -5.68 -30.57 11.25
CA TYR A 657 -5.65 -31.97 11.66
C TYR A 657 -6.97 -32.69 11.35
N ARG A 658 -8.11 -32.12 11.75
CA ARG A 658 -9.45 -32.69 11.47
C ARG A 658 -9.70 -32.82 9.96
N TYR A 659 -9.32 -31.79 9.20
CA TYR A 659 -9.44 -31.79 7.75
C TYR A 659 -8.61 -32.91 7.10
N LEU A 660 -7.33 -33.04 7.44
CA LEU A 660 -6.45 -34.04 6.83
C LEU A 660 -6.77 -35.47 7.27
N LYS A 661 -7.23 -35.66 8.51
CA LYS A 661 -7.72 -36.95 9.00
C LYS A 661 -8.96 -37.40 8.22
N LYS A 662 -9.93 -36.49 8.02
CA LYS A 662 -11.14 -36.75 7.22
C LYS A 662 -10.82 -37.04 5.75
N LYS A 663 -9.83 -36.34 5.17
CA LYS A 663 -9.34 -36.59 3.80
C LYS A 663 -8.74 -37.99 3.65
N LYS A 664 -7.99 -38.47 4.66
CA LYS A 664 -7.41 -39.82 4.66
C LYS A 664 -8.50 -40.90 4.78
N GLU A 665 -9.49 -40.67 5.64
CA GLU A 665 -10.64 -41.58 5.80
C GLU A 665 -11.42 -41.71 4.48
N CYS A 666 -11.71 -40.61 3.77
CA CYS A 666 -12.33 -40.66 2.44
C CYS A 666 -11.47 -41.35 1.37
N LYS A 667 -10.14 -41.24 1.42
CA LYS A 667 -9.24 -41.98 0.50
C LYS A 667 -9.20 -43.50 0.75
N HIS A 668 -9.56 -43.96 1.95
CA HIS A 668 -9.55 -45.39 2.28
C HIS A 668 -10.79 -46.13 1.76
N GLU A 669 -11.87 -45.41 1.46
CA GLU A 669 -13.12 -45.96 0.88
C GLU A 669 -13.07 -46.10 -0.65
N LEU A 670 -12.14 -45.44 -1.33
CA LEU A 670 -12.05 -45.37 -2.80
C LEU A 670 -11.01 -46.31 -3.44
N LYS A 671 -10.41 -47.24 -2.69
CA LYS A 671 -9.40 -48.16 -3.23
C LYS A 671 -10.01 -49.35 -3.99
N VAL A 672 -10.35 -49.14 -5.26
CA VAL A 672 -10.15 -50.14 -6.33
C VAL A 672 -9.61 -49.40 -7.56
N GLU A 673 -8.38 -49.77 -7.91
CA GLU A 673 -7.61 -49.54 -9.14
C GLU A 673 -6.87 -48.20 -9.37
N ASP A 674 -5.56 -48.43 -9.57
CA ASP A 674 -4.42 -47.69 -10.09
C ASP A 674 -3.85 -46.43 -9.42
N ASP A 675 -2.60 -46.64 -9.00
CA ASP A 675 -1.57 -45.65 -8.73
C ASP A 675 -1.15 -44.98 -10.04
N ASP A 676 -1.53 -43.72 -10.23
CA ASP A 676 -0.62 -42.72 -10.81
C ASP A 676 -0.99 -41.30 -10.35
N ILE A 677 0.04 -40.48 -10.25
CA ILE A 677 0.07 -39.19 -9.57
C ILE A 677 -0.73 -38.15 -10.38
N GLU A 678 -1.87 -37.69 -9.85
CA GLU A 678 -2.64 -36.57 -10.41
C GLU A 678 -2.82 -35.41 -9.41
N SER A 679 -2.65 -34.19 -9.92
CA SER A 679 -2.85 -32.94 -9.20
C SER A 679 -4.32 -32.77 -8.79
N VAL A 680 -4.52 -32.41 -7.53
CA VAL A 680 -5.83 -32.22 -6.88
C VAL A 680 -6.72 -31.27 -7.68
N ASN A 681 -7.77 -31.80 -8.31
CA ASN A 681 -8.82 -31.02 -8.96
C ASN A 681 -9.75 -30.42 -7.87
N SER A 682 -10.11 -29.14 -7.98
CA SER A 682 -10.92 -28.43 -6.96
C SER A 682 -12.34 -28.97 -6.81
N GLU A 683 -12.85 -29.71 -7.80
CA GLU A 683 -14.17 -30.34 -7.80
C GLU A 683 -14.30 -31.50 -6.80
N GLU A 684 -13.21 -32.18 -6.43
CA GLU A 684 -13.24 -33.24 -5.43
C GLU A 684 -13.32 -32.65 -4.00
N PHE A 685 -12.72 -31.47 -3.81
CA PHE A 685 -12.77 -30.72 -2.56
C PHE A 685 -14.15 -30.09 -2.32
N ASP A 686 -14.77 -29.53 -3.37
CA ASP A 686 -16.11 -28.92 -3.29
C ASP A 686 -17.22 -29.97 -3.13
N ASN A 687 -17.18 -31.08 -3.87
CA ASN A 687 -18.13 -32.21 -3.68
C ASN A 687 -18.04 -32.85 -2.29
N MET A 688 -16.88 -32.78 -1.64
CA MET A 688 -16.69 -33.28 -0.28
C MET A 688 -17.16 -32.27 0.79
N LEU A 689 -17.09 -30.96 0.49
CA LEU A 689 -17.67 -29.89 1.29
C LEU A 689 -19.20 -29.96 1.29
N ASP A 690 -19.82 -30.29 0.16
CA ASP A 690 -21.27 -30.49 0.05
C ASP A 690 -21.74 -31.75 0.83
N ARG A 691 -20.95 -32.84 0.82
CA ARG A 691 -21.22 -34.02 1.66
C ARG A 691 -21.02 -33.77 3.17
N LEU A 692 -20.26 -32.75 3.52
CA LEU A 692 -20.03 -32.28 4.90
C LEU A 692 -21.22 -31.45 5.42
N THR A 693 -22.00 -30.84 4.52
CA THR A 693 -23.20 -30.06 4.87
C THR A 693 -24.49 -30.88 4.89
N ASP A 694 -24.55 -32.02 4.18
CA ASP A 694 -25.78 -32.82 4.04
C ASP A 694 -26.01 -33.89 5.13
N ASN A 695 -25.02 -34.23 5.95
CA ASN A 695 -25.22 -35.15 7.08
C ASN A 695 -25.49 -34.39 8.39
N LYS A 696 -26.80 -34.21 8.65
CA LYS A 696 -27.51 -33.91 9.92
C LYS A 696 -26.71 -33.49 11.17
N ASP A 697 -27.21 -32.39 11.76
CA ASP A 697 -27.18 -31.98 13.18
C ASP A 697 -25.83 -31.70 13.86
N PHE A 698 -25.26 -30.53 13.56
CA PHE A 698 -24.25 -29.86 14.41
C PHE A 698 -24.82 -29.24 15.71
N GLY A 699 -26.09 -29.52 16.05
CA GLY A 699 -26.76 -29.00 17.24
C GLY A 699 -26.46 -29.75 18.54
N ASP A 700 -25.96 -30.99 18.47
CA ASP A 700 -25.90 -31.90 19.64
C ASP A 700 -24.49 -32.43 20.00
N LEU A 701 -23.42 -31.83 19.47
CA LEU A 701 -22.05 -32.18 19.86
C LEU A 701 -21.64 -31.42 21.14
N ASP A 702 -21.98 -32.00 22.29
CA ASP A 702 -21.53 -31.58 23.62
C ASP A 702 -20.04 -31.90 23.82
N ILE A 703 -19.17 -31.03 23.28
CA ILE A 703 -17.70 -31.11 23.38
C ILE A 703 -17.22 -30.93 24.85
N ALA A 704 -18.10 -30.51 25.78
CA ALA A 704 -17.74 -30.37 27.19
C ALA A 704 -17.73 -31.71 27.97
N ALA A 705 -18.28 -32.79 27.41
CA ALA A 705 -18.40 -34.07 28.11
C ALA A 705 -17.13 -34.94 28.09
N ASP A 706 -16.26 -34.82 27.09
CA ASP A 706 -15.13 -35.75 26.88
C ASP A 706 -13.78 -35.28 27.48
N ILE A 707 -13.75 -34.18 28.24
CA ILE A 707 -12.53 -33.71 28.92
C ILE A 707 -12.49 -34.12 30.41
N GLN A 708 -13.40 -34.99 30.88
CA GLN A 708 -13.36 -35.53 32.24
C GLN A 708 -13.26 -37.06 32.33
N SER A 709 -12.35 -37.69 31.58
CA SER A 709 -11.89 -39.04 31.94
C SER A 709 -10.70 -38.95 32.90
N GLY A 710 -10.99 -38.70 34.17
CA GLY A 710 -9.95 -38.60 35.19
C GLY A 710 -10.42 -38.52 36.63
N ARG A 711 -11.42 -39.31 37.06
CA ARG A 711 -11.58 -39.81 38.46
C ARG A 711 -12.86 -40.66 38.63
N LYS A 712 -12.75 -41.79 39.34
CA LYS A 712 -13.87 -42.71 39.66
C LYS A 712 -14.66 -42.25 40.92
N LYS A 713 -16.00 -42.24 40.76
CA LYS A 713 -17.14 -42.56 41.67
C LYS A 713 -17.31 -41.85 43.04
N LYS A 714 -18.47 -41.20 43.28
CA LYS A 714 -19.72 -41.74 43.91
C LYS A 714 -20.75 -40.62 44.24
N GLY A 715 -22.04 -40.87 43.98
CA GLY A 715 -23.22 -40.11 44.46
C GLY A 715 -23.47 -38.79 43.69
N ILE A 716 -24.68 -38.31 43.37
CA ILE A 716 -26.04 -38.50 43.86
C ILE A 716 -26.98 -38.12 42.70
N ILE A 717 -28.09 -38.85 42.58
CA ILE A 717 -29.25 -38.60 41.71
C ILE A 717 -30.01 -37.38 42.24
N ILE A 718 -30.69 -36.62 41.37
CA ILE A 718 -31.59 -35.46 41.60
C ILE A 718 -30.96 -34.10 41.20
N LEU A 719 -31.02 -33.74 39.91
CA LEU A 719 -31.28 -32.36 39.42
C LEU A 719 -31.43 -32.30 37.88
N LYS A 720 -32.36 -33.07 37.30
CA LYS A 720 -32.64 -33.04 35.83
C LYS A 720 -34.10 -32.75 35.46
N MET A 721 -34.90 -32.15 36.36
CA MET A 721 -36.32 -31.86 36.11
C MET A 721 -36.75 -30.38 36.20
N ALA A 722 -35.84 -29.42 36.42
CA ALA A 722 -36.23 -28.02 36.67
C ALA A 722 -35.94 -27.01 35.53
N ALA A 723 -35.38 -27.42 34.38
CA ALA A 723 -34.94 -26.50 33.32
C ALA A 723 -35.71 -26.59 32.00
N ARG A 724 -37.02 -26.94 32.04
CA ARG A 724 -37.86 -27.06 30.83
C ARG A 724 -39.15 -26.25 30.82
N SER A 725 -39.41 -25.35 31.78
CA SER A 725 -40.71 -24.66 31.88
C SER A 725 -40.69 -23.12 31.85
N VAL A 726 -39.63 -22.44 31.38
CA VAL A 726 -39.62 -20.94 31.35
C VAL A 726 -39.18 -20.34 30.01
N ILE A 727 -39.36 -21.05 28.88
CA ILE A 727 -39.08 -20.50 27.54
C ILE A 727 -40.36 -20.51 26.70
N LYS A 728 -41.32 -19.69 27.11
CA LYS A 728 -42.42 -19.18 26.29
C LYS A 728 -42.73 -17.81 26.86
N TYR A 729 -42.81 -16.80 26.00
CA TYR A 729 -42.84 -15.35 26.29
C TYR A 729 -41.47 -14.68 26.43
N LEU A 730 -40.94 -14.26 25.27
CA LEU A 730 -40.30 -12.96 25.05
C LEU A 730 -39.91 -12.89 23.56
N ARG A 731 -40.82 -12.37 22.72
CA ARG A 731 -40.47 -11.81 21.40
C ARG A 731 -40.22 -10.31 21.61
N PRO A 732 -39.02 -9.76 21.38
CA PRO A 732 -38.88 -8.33 21.20
C PRO A 732 -39.12 -7.97 19.73
N LYS A 733 -40.10 -7.09 19.49
CA LYS A 733 -40.24 -6.36 18.23
C LYS A 733 -38.99 -5.52 18.01
N THR A 734 -38.26 -5.79 16.93
CA THR A 734 -37.07 -5.03 16.55
C THR A 734 -37.51 -3.71 15.92
N VAL A 735 -37.40 -2.62 16.68
CA VAL A 735 -37.39 -1.26 16.13
C VAL A 735 -35.96 -0.97 15.71
N VAL A 736 -35.70 -0.95 14.41
CA VAL A 736 -34.41 -0.56 13.84
C VAL A 736 -34.36 0.96 13.81
N SER A 737 -33.62 1.58 14.72
CA SER A 737 -33.22 2.98 14.60
C SER A 737 -31.92 3.07 13.79
N GLN A 738 -32.00 3.84 12.70
CA GLN A 738 -30.88 4.17 11.83
C GLN A 738 -29.89 5.09 12.55
N ILE A 739 -28.67 4.62 12.79
CA ILE A 739 -27.51 5.48 13.04
C ILE A 739 -26.44 5.10 12.02
N HIS A 740 -26.17 6.04 11.11
CA HIS A 740 -25.23 5.91 10.00
C HIS A 740 -23.79 5.67 10.48
N ARG A 741 -23.13 4.65 9.91
CA ARG A 741 -21.66 4.46 9.96
C ARG A 741 -20.99 5.60 9.18
N CYS A 742 -20.00 6.25 9.79
CA CYS A 742 -18.99 7.03 9.08
C CYS A 742 -17.63 6.34 9.32
N ALA A 743 -17.34 5.32 8.50
CA ALA A 743 -16.02 4.70 8.40
C ALA A 743 -15.38 5.24 7.11
N SER A 744 -14.07 5.51 7.14
CA SER A 744 -13.32 5.77 5.91
C SER A 744 -13.36 4.50 5.06
N LEU A 745 -14.12 4.60 3.97
CA LEU A 745 -14.43 3.52 3.04
C LEU A 745 -13.13 2.89 2.50
N SER A 746 -13.04 1.56 2.51
CA SER A 746 -12.00 0.84 1.76
C SER A 746 -12.08 1.19 0.27
N ALA A 747 -10.99 1.09 -0.51
CA ALA A 747 -11.04 1.31 -1.97
C ALA A 747 -12.15 0.49 -2.65
N PHE A 748 -12.45 -0.70 -2.11
CA PHE A 748 -13.58 -1.53 -2.48
C PHE A 748 -14.95 -0.88 -2.17
N GLU A 749 -15.14 -0.29 -0.99
CA GLU A 749 -16.40 0.41 -0.62
C GLU A 749 -16.54 1.79 -1.28
N ILE A 750 -15.43 2.46 -1.63
CA ILE A 750 -15.42 3.69 -2.45
C ILE A 750 -15.95 3.36 -3.85
N GLN A 751 -15.65 2.17 -4.37
CA GLN A 751 -15.96 1.78 -5.74
C GLN A 751 -17.25 0.98 -5.89
N HIS A 752 -17.56 0.12 -4.91
CA HIS A 752 -18.79 -0.65 -4.80
C HIS A 752 -19.60 -0.14 -3.61
N LYS A 753 -20.34 0.95 -3.83
CA LYS A 753 -21.53 1.18 -3.01
C LYS A 753 -22.46 0.00 -3.27
N THR A 754 -22.60 -0.90 -2.30
CA THR A 754 -23.72 -1.86 -2.25
C THR A 754 -24.96 -1.08 -2.68
N PRO A 755 -25.76 -1.54 -3.66
CA PRO A 755 -26.95 -0.83 -4.09
C PRO A 755 -27.79 -0.61 -2.83
N SER A 756 -27.77 0.64 -2.34
CA SER A 756 -28.70 1.04 -1.31
C SER A 756 -30.02 0.94 -2.04
N ILE A 757 -30.88 0.04 -1.59
CA ILE A 757 -32.30 0.04 -1.97
C ILE A 757 -32.82 1.38 -1.46
N LYS A 758 -32.56 2.44 -2.23
CA LYS A 758 -33.08 3.78 -1.99
C LYS A 758 -34.51 3.70 -2.46
N LYS A 759 -35.44 4.03 -1.55
CA LYS A 759 -36.84 4.21 -1.89
C LYS A 759 -36.93 4.99 -3.20
N VAL A 760 -37.61 4.41 -4.18
CA VAL A 760 -37.96 5.01 -5.45
C VAL A 760 -38.73 6.29 -5.15
N MET A 761 -38.04 7.42 -5.19
CA MET A 761 -38.69 8.72 -5.34
C MET A 761 -38.45 9.14 -6.78
N PRO A 762 -39.48 9.20 -7.63
CA PRO A 762 -39.31 9.73 -8.97
C PRO A 762 -38.93 11.20 -8.84
N ILE A 763 -37.63 11.51 -9.03
CA ILE A 763 -37.20 12.89 -9.21
C ILE A 763 -37.91 13.36 -10.49
N PRO A 764 -38.67 14.47 -10.46
CA PRO A 764 -39.32 14.99 -11.66
C PRO A 764 -38.25 15.25 -12.71
N LYS A 765 -38.41 14.70 -13.92
CA LYS A 765 -37.55 15.07 -15.05
C LYS A 765 -37.63 16.59 -15.20
N ALA A 766 -36.49 17.27 -15.29
CA ALA A 766 -36.42 18.72 -15.43
C ALA A 766 -37.13 19.14 -16.72
N HIS A 767 -38.41 19.48 -16.58
CA HIS A 767 -39.32 19.80 -17.67
C HIS A 767 -39.88 21.19 -17.41
N TYR A 768 -39.34 22.17 -18.11
CA TYR A 768 -39.73 23.57 -17.96
C TYR A 768 -40.50 23.99 -19.21
N GLY A 769 -41.76 24.42 -19.03
CA GLY A 769 -42.57 24.97 -20.13
C GLY A 769 -42.77 24.05 -21.35
N GLY A 770 -42.85 22.72 -21.17
CA GLY A 770 -43.01 21.79 -22.29
C GLY A 770 -41.69 21.27 -22.88
N ARG A 771 -40.54 21.76 -22.41
CA ARG A 771 -39.20 21.41 -22.93
C ARG A 771 -38.39 20.64 -21.90
N HIS A 772 -37.61 19.66 -22.36
CA HIS A 772 -36.77 18.85 -21.48
C HIS A 772 -35.34 19.41 -21.42
N THR A 773 -34.82 19.65 -20.22
CA THR A 773 -33.40 20.00 -20.06
C THR A 773 -32.54 18.73 -20.03
N VAL A 774 -31.49 18.70 -20.85
CA VAL A 774 -30.56 17.56 -20.97
C VAL A 774 -29.14 18.04 -20.73
N THR A 775 -28.41 17.34 -19.87
CA THR A 775 -26.97 17.60 -19.67
C THR A 775 -26.17 17.13 -20.88
N VAL A 776 -25.32 17.98 -21.41
CA VAL A 776 -24.41 17.66 -22.51
C VAL A 776 -23.00 17.67 -21.97
N LEU A 777 -22.28 16.56 -22.19
CA LEU A 777 -20.85 16.45 -21.92
C LEU A 777 -20.14 16.34 -23.28
N PRO A 778 -19.57 17.44 -23.83
CA PRO A 778 -18.93 17.41 -25.15
C PRO A 778 -17.80 16.37 -25.26
N GLY A 779 -17.07 16.16 -24.17
CA GLY A 779 -15.94 15.23 -24.12
C GLY A 779 -14.70 15.74 -24.88
N ALA A 780 -13.78 14.84 -25.16
CA ALA A 780 -12.51 15.11 -25.84
C ALA A 780 -12.52 14.66 -27.31
N GLY A 781 -11.54 15.12 -28.09
CA GLY A 781 -11.33 14.73 -29.48
C GLY A 781 -12.44 15.24 -30.41
N ILE A 782 -13.07 14.36 -31.18
CA ILE A 782 -14.18 14.72 -32.10
C ILE A 782 -15.49 15.08 -31.39
N GLY A 783 -15.60 14.82 -30.09
CA GLY A 783 -16.84 14.98 -29.32
C GLY A 783 -17.50 16.36 -29.44
N PRO A 784 -16.78 17.47 -29.21
CA PRO A 784 -17.32 18.83 -29.33
C PRO A 784 -17.85 19.17 -30.74
N GLU A 785 -17.15 18.73 -31.79
CA GLU A 785 -17.56 18.90 -33.19
C GLU A 785 -18.88 18.17 -33.46
N LEU A 786 -18.97 16.89 -33.06
CA LEU A 786 -20.18 16.08 -33.25
C LEU A 786 -21.37 16.61 -32.44
N MET A 787 -21.12 17.10 -31.22
CA MET A 787 -22.17 17.64 -30.36
C MET A 787 -22.77 18.92 -30.93
N THR A 788 -21.94 19.74 -31.60
CA THR A 788 -22.40 20.94 -32.31
C THR A 788 -23.36 20.56 -33.43
N TYR A 789 -23.05 19.53 -34.22
CA TYR A 789 -23.96 19.03 -35.26
C TYR A 789 -25.29 18.50 -34.71
N VAL A 790 -25.29 17.83 -33.55
CA VAL A 790 -26.54 17.41 -32.90
C VAL A 790 -27.41 18.61 -32.55
N LYS A 791 -26.82 19.66 -31.94
CA LYS A 791 -27.53 20.89 -31.58
C LYS A 791 -28.14 21.58 -32.80
N GLU A 792 -27.40 21.64 -33.90
CA GLU A 792 -27.89 22.21 -35.16
C GLU A 792 -29.08 21.42 -35.73
N VAL A 793 -28.96 20.08 -35.82
CA VAL A 793 -30.05 19.23 -36.31
C VAL A 793 -31.29 19.34 -35.41
N PHE A 794 -31.11 19.42 -34.08
CA PHE A 794 -32.22 19.55 -33.13
C PHE A 794 -32.90 20.92 -33.23
N SER A 795 -32.12 21.99 -33.39
CA SER A 795 -32.63 23.34 -33.63
C SER A 795 -33.42 23.38 -34.95
N TYR A 796 -32.87 22.81 -36.03
CA TYR A 796 -33.51 22.74 -37.33
C TYR A 796 -34.82 21.94 -37.32
N ALA A 797 -34.85 20.80 -36.61
CA ALA A 797 -36.02 19.93 -36.51
C ALA A 797 -37.05 20.38 -35.44
N GLY A 798 -36.84 21.53 -34.79
CA GLY A 798 -37.76 22.09 -33.80
C GLY A 798 -37.94 21.21 -32.55
N VAL A 799 -36.88 20.50 -32.13
CA VAL A 799 -36.96 19.53 -31.02
C VAL A 799 -37.13 20.27 -29.69
N PRO A 800 -38.09 19.85 -28.82
CA PRO A 800 -38.35 20.48 -27.52
C PRO A 800 -37.36 20.02 -26.43
N VAL A 801 -36.06 20.20 -26.69
CA VAL A 801 -34.96 19.87 -25.80
C VAL A 801 -34.04 21.08 -25.64
N ASP A 802 -33.70 21.41 -24.40
CA ASP A 802 -32.72 22.44 -24.05
C ASP A 802 -31.46 21.78 -23.50
N PHE A 803 -30.30 22.16 -24.02
CA PHE A 803 -29.03 21.58 -23.62
C PHE A 803 -28.34 22.43 -22.56
N GLU A 804 -27.89 21.78 -21.49
CA GLU A 804 -26.98 22.34 -20.50
C GLU A 804 -25.58 21.80 -20.77
N ASP A 805 -24.69 22.66 -21.26
CA ASP A 805 -23.30 22.28 -21.53
C ASP A 805 -22.47 22.24 -20.24
N VAL A 806 -21.83 21.09 -20.01
CA VAL A 806 -20.90 20.90 -18.91
C VAL A 806 -19.59 20.33 -19.45
N ASP A 807 -18.55 21.14 -19.40
CA ASP A 807 -17.21 20.75 -19.81
C ASP A 807 -16.46 20.04 -18.70
N ILE A 808 -15.75 18.98 -19.08
CA ILE A 808 -14.90 18.17 -18.22
C ILE A 808 -13.48 18.31 -18.76
N ASP A 809 -12.59 18.96 -18.00
CA ASP A 809 -11.22 19.21 -18.43
C ASP A 809 -10.40 17.92 -18.29
N PRO A 810 -9.84 17.35 -19.39
CA PRO A 810 -9.03 16.14 -19.31
C PRO A 810 -7.70 16.33 -18.56
N ASN A 811 -7.25 17.57 -18.33
CA ASN A 811 -6.00 17.90 -17.64
C ASN A 811 -6.20 18.36 -16.18
N ALA A 812 -7.44 18.48 -15.71
CA ALA A 812 -7.73 18.81 -14.33
C ALA A 812 -7.32 17.64 -13.41
N ASP A 813 -6.45 17.90 -12.44
CA ASP A 813 -6.05 16.91 -11.43
C ASP A 813 -7.09 16.78 -10.29
N ASP A 814 -8.05 17.71 -10.22
CA ASP A 814 -9.14 17.74 -9.26
C ASP A 814 -10.44 17.13 -9.83
N ASN A 815 -11.24 16.48 -8.98
CA ASN A 815 -12.51 15.84 -9.36
C ASN A 815 -13.72 16.82 -9.31
N ILE A 816 -13.47 18.14 -9.31
CA ILE A 816 -14.52 19.15 -9.14
C ILE A 816 -15.45 19.19 -10.35
N ASP A 817 -14.87 19.19 -11.55
CA ASP A 817 -15.57 19.18 -12.83
C ASP A 817 -16.48 17.94 -12.99
N LEU A 818 -15.96 16.77 -12.62
CA LEU A 818 -16.70 15.51 -12.62
C LEU A 818 -17.85 15.55 -11.61
N HIS A 819 -17.65 16.14 -10.43
CA HIS A 819 -18.71 16.28 -9.43
C HIS A 819 -19.83 17.21 -9.92
N TYR A 820 -19.46 18.30 -10.60
CA TYR A 820 -20.42 19.22 -11.21
C TYR A 820 -21.22 18.53 -12.33
N ALA A 821 -20.54 17.77 -13.20
CA ALA A 821 -21.20 16.96 -14.23
C ALA A 821 -22.18 15.95 -13.62
N ILE A 822 -21.77 15.19 -12.60
CA ILE A 822 -22.65 14.26 -11.89
C ILE A 822 -23.86 14.98 -11.28
N THR A 823 -23.65 16.18 -10.73
CA THR A 823 -24.74 16.98 -10.12
C THR A 823 -25.73 17.46 -11.17
N SER A 824 -25.26 17.94 -12.32
CA SER A 824 -26.12 18.32 -13.45
C SER A 824 -26.92 17.12 -13.96
N ILE A 825 -26.29 15.95 -14.12
CA ILE A 825 -26.99 14.72 -14.55
C ILE A 825 -28.02 14.27 -13.51
N ARG A 826 -27.69 14.36 -12.22
CA ARG A 826 -28.65 14.04 -11.13
C ARG A 826 -29.86 14.98 -11.14
N ARG A 827 -29.67 16.25 -11.51
CA ARG A 827 -30.73 17.26 -11.63
C ARG A 827 -31.61 17.02 -12.86
N ASN A 828 -31.01 16.79 -14.02
CA ASN A 828 -31.74 16.69 -15.29
C ASN A 828 -32.28 15.28 -15.57
N GLY A 829 -31.66 14.25 -15.00
CA GLY A 829 -32.03 12.83 -15.14
C GLY A 829 -31.48 12.14 -16.40
N VAL A 830 -31.15 12.92 -17.44
CA VAL A 830 -30.69 12.42 -18.74
C VAL A 830 -29.48 13.20 -19.21
N ALA A 831 -28.52 12.50 -19.80
CA ALA A 831 -27.32 13.11 -20.37
C ALA A 831 -26.97 12.57 -21.76
N LEU A 832 -26.40 13.43 -22.59
CA LEU A 832 -25.74 13.07 -23.86
C LEU A 832 -24.24 13.33 -23.72
N LYS A 833 -23.42 12.31 -23.95
CA LYS A 833 -22.00 12.32 -23.58
C LYS A 833 -21.10 11.90 -24.74
N GLY A 834 -20.06 12.69 -24.97
CA GLY A 834 -18.89 12.34 -25.78
C GLY A 834 -17.86 11.48 -25.03
N ASN A 835 -16.79 11.09 -25.73
CA ASN A 835 -15.74 10.29 -25.11
C ASN A 835 -14.88 11.15 -24.18
N ILE A 836 -14.79 10.77 -22.89
CA ILE A 836 -14.00 11.47 -21.88
C ILE A 836 -12.65 10.74 -21.74
N GLU A 837 -11.55 11.46 -21.90
CA GLU A 837 -10.19 10.93 -21.70
C GLU A 837 -9.77 11.03 -20.23
N THR A 838 -8.99 10.05 -19.76
CA THR A 838 -8.27 10.12 -18.50
C THR A 838 -6.79 9.97 -18.86
N ARG A 839 -6.03 11.08 -18.86
CA ARG A 839 -4.65 11.09 -19.38
C ARG A 839 -3.62 10.52 -18.40
N SER A 840 -3.94 10.45 -17.11
CA SER A 840 -3.03 9.87 -16.12
C SER A 840 -2.93 8.36 -16.29
N THR A 841 -1.69 7.87 -16.42
CA THR A 841 -1.34 6.44 -16.45
C THR A 841 -0.94 5.93 -15.07
N GLU A 842 -1.09 6.74 -14.02
CA GLU A 842 -0.74 6.36 -12.66
C GLU A 842 -1.74 5.34 -12.11
N ALA A 843 -1.23 4.27 -11.49
CA ALA A 843 -2.03 3.14 -10.98
C ALA A 843 -3.08 3.53 -9.89
N GLY A 844 -3.04 4.76 -9.38
CA GLY A 844 -3.97 5.27 -8.37
C GLY A 844 -5.08 6.18 -8.89
N VAL A 845 -5.06 6.59 -10.17
CA VAL A 845 -6.06 7.51 -10.71
C VAL A 845 -7.23 6.73 -11.31
N LEU A 846 -8.41 6.87 -10.69
CA LEU A 846 -9.64 6.25 -11.16
C LEU A 846 -10.04 6.80 -12.53
N SER A 847 -10.46 5.92 -13.44
CA SER A 847 -11.02 6.36 -14.72
C SER A 847 -12.28 7.19 -14.49
N ARG A 848 -12.31 8.41 -15.04
CA ARG A 848 -13.47 9.33 -14.92
C ARG A 848 -14.76 8.70 -15.45
N ASN A 849 -14.68 7.85 -16.49
CA ASN A 849 -15.83 7.12 -17.02
C ASN A 849 -16.36 6.03 -16.06
N VAL A 850 -15.45 5.35 -15.35
CA VAL A 850 -15.83 4.34 -14.34
C VAL A 850 -16.47 5.04 -13.13
N ALA A 851 -15.88 6.15 -12.69
CA ALA A 851 -16.44 6.97 -11.62
C ALA A 851 -17.85 7.48 -11.97
N LEU A 852 -18.08 7.98 -13.19
CA LEU A 852 -19.41 8.42 -13.65
C LEU A 852 -20.45 7.29 -13.59
N ARG A 853 -20.11 6.08 -14.07
CA ARG A 853 -21.01 4.92 -14.07
C ARG A 853 -21.34 4.44 -12.67
N ASN A 854 -20.35 4.42 -11.78
CA ASN A 854 -20.55 3.96 -10.41
C ASN A 854 -21.32 4.99 -9.56
N GLU A 855 -21.03 6.28 -9.68
CA GLU A 855 -21.71 7.35 -8.93
C GLU A 855 -23.17 7.56 -9.36
N LEU A 856 -23.50 7.23 -10.61
CA LEU A 856 -24.87 7.27 -11.14
C LEU A 856 -25.56 5.88 -11.16
N ASP A 857 -24.87 4.82 -10.71
CA ASP A 857 -25.31 3.42 -10.77
C ASP A 857 -25.88 3.01 -12.14
N LEU A 858 -25.16 3.36 -13.21
CA LEU A 858 -25.52 3.03 -14.60
C LEU A 858 -25.13 1.59 -14.93
N TYR A 859 -25.87 0.64 -14.36
CA TYR A 859 -25.49 -0.77 -14.31
C TYR A 859 -25.67 -1.56 -15.60
N VAL A 860 -26.52 -1.09 -16.51
CA VAL A 860 -26.70 -1.71 -17.83
C VAL A 860 -26.15 -0.80 -18.90
N ASN A 861 -25.41 -1.37 -19.84
CA ASN A 861 -25.10 -0.74 -21.11
C ASN A 861 -25.73 -1.56 -22.25
N VAL A 862 -26.57 -0.92 -23.05
CA VAL A 862 -27.31 -1.54 -24.16
C VAL A 862 -26.82 -0.95 -25.48
N LEU A 863 -26.41 -1.82 -26.39
CA LEU A 863 -26.09 -1.46 -27.77
C LEU A 863 -27.03 -2.21 -28.70
N HIS A 864 -27.71 -1.46 -29.57
CA HIS A 864 -28.52 -2.04 -30.64
C HIS A 864 -27.73 -1.96 -31.95
N CYS A 865 -27.26 -3.10 -32.42
CA CYS A 865 -26.32 -3.23 -33.52
C CYS A 865 -27.06 -3.70 -34.77
N VAL A 866 -27.40 -2.76 -35.66
CA VAL A 866 -28.12 -3.04 -36.91
C VAL A 866 -27.25 -2.70 -38.11
N SER A 867 -27.21 -3.59 -39.10
CA SER A 867 -26.56 -3.32 -40.38
C SER A 867 -27.36 -2.37 -41.25
N TYR A 868 -26.71 -1.34 -41.80
CA TYR A 868 -27.31 -0.46 -42.79
C TYR A 868 -27.19 -1.07 -44.19
N PRO A 869 -28.29 -1.16 -44.97
CA PRO A 869 -28.24 -1.68 -46.34
C PRO A 869 -27.24 -0.94 -47.25
N GLY A 870 -27.08 0.37 -47.06
CA GLY A 870 -26.13 1.18 -47.81
C GLY A 870 -24.66 0.97 -47.44
N VAL A 871 -24.33 0.34 -46.32
CA VAL A 871 -22.94 0.18 -45.85
C VAL A 871 -22.40 -1.18 -46.30
N ASN A 872 -21.27 -1.16 -47.01
CA ASN A 872 -20.62 -2.38 -47.44
C ASN A 872 -19.98 -3.11 -46.25
N SER A 873 -20.54 -4.26 -45.89
CA SER A 873 -20.10 -5.10 -44.78
C SER A 873 -20.04 -6.57 -45.22
N ARG A 874 -19.20 -7.37 -44.56
CA ARG A 874 -19.02 -8.79 -44.90
C ARG A 874 -20.33 -9.58 -44.76
N HIS A 875 -21.11 -9.27 -43.73
CA HIS A 875 -22.37 -9.91 -43.40
C HIS A 875 -23.48 -8.87 -43.46
N LYS A 876 -24.60 -9.21 -44.12
CA LYS A 876 -25.76 -8.32 -44.28
C LYS A 876 -26.89 -8.69 -43.34
N ASN A 877 -27.79 -7.75 -43.04
CA ASN A 877 -28.99 -7.97 -42.21
C ASN A 877 -28.66 -8.49 -40.80
N ILE A 878 -27.63 -7.92 -40.18
CA ILE A 878 -27.32 -8.18 -38.78
C ILE A 878 -28.22 -7.29 -37.93
N ASP A 879 -28.85 -7.88 -36.92
CA ASP A 879 -29.65 -7.18 -35.92
C ASP A 879 -29.45 -7.86 -34.56
N ILE A 880 -28.46 -7.39 -33.81
CA ILE A 880 -28.04 -7.96 -32.53
C ILE A 880 -28.17 -6.89 -31.44
N VAL A 881 -28.71 -7.25 -30.29
CA VAL A 881 -28.74 -6.38 -29.11
C VAL A 881 -27.77 -6.92 -28.06
N ILE A 882 -26.79 -6.10 -27.68
CA ILE A 882 -25.84 -6.44 -26.63
C ILE A 882 -26.30 -5.77 -25.34
N VAL A 883 -26.47 -6.57 -24.29
CA VAL A 883 -26.78 -6.12 -22.93
C VAL A 883 -25.60 -6.45 -22.02
N ARG A 884 -24.89 -5.41 -21.61
CA ARG A 884 -23.64 -5.50 -20.84
C ARG A 884 -23.83 -5.02 -19.41
N GLN A 885 -23.35 -5.82 -18.45
CA GLN A 885 -23.15 -5.36 -17.07
C GLN A 885 -22.02 -4.31 -17.03
N ASN A 886 -22.23 -3.17 -16.39
CA ASN A 886 -21.34 -2.00 -16.56
C ASN A 886 -20.60 -1.55 -15.28
N THR A 887 -21.03 -1.99 -14.09
CA THR A 887 -20.50 -1.51 -12.78
C THR A 887 -19.56 -2.48 -12.07
N GLU A 888 -19.50 -3.76 -12.48
CA GLU A 888 -18.67 -4.79 -11.85
C GLU A 888 -17.77 -5.49 -12.88
N GLY A 889 -17.15 -6.61 -12.48
CA GLY A 889 -16.21 -7.38 -13.30
C GLY A 889 -14.78 -6.88 -13.20
N GLU A 890 -14.02 -7.09 -14.27
CA GLU A 890 -12.59 -6.81 -14.36
C GLU A 890 -12.29 -5.30 -14.40
N TYR A 891 -13.25 -4.48 -14.84
CA TYR A 891 -13.13 -3.02 -14.81
C TYR A 891 -13.37 -2.40 -13.44
N ALA A 892 -13.54 -3.22 -12.40
CA ALA A 892 -13.53 -2.77 -11.02
C ALA A 892 -12.14 -2.28 -10.57
N MET A 893 -11.08 -2.31 -11.38
CA MET A 893 -9.76 -1.72 -11.03
C MET A 893 -9.21 -2.19 -9.67
N LEU A 894 -9.61 -3.38 -9.21
CA LEU A 894 -9.17 -3.96 -7.94
C LEU A 894 -7.86 -4.73 -8.17
N GLU A 895 -6.82 -3.98 -8.50
CA GLU A 895 -5.49 -4.50 -8.77
C GLU A 895 -4.53 -4.17 -7.64
N HIS A 896 -3.70 -5.13 -7.26
CA HIS A 896 -2.66 -4.90 -6.27
C HIS A 896 -1.42 -5.72 -6.59
N GLU A 897 -0.26 -5.18 -6.23
CA GLU A 897 1.02 -5.87 -6.35
C GLU A 897 1.38 -6.44 -4.98
N SER A 898 1.05 -7.72 -4.76
CA SER A 898 1.34 -8.42 -3.49
C SER A 898 2.85 -8.49 -3.22
N VAL A 899 3.63 -8.76 -4.27
CA VAL A 899 5.09 -8.78 -4.27
C VAL A 899 5.56 -8.15 -5.57
N GLN A 900 6.72 -7.50 -5.57
CA GLN A 900 7.27 -6.88 -6.77
C GLN A 900 7.30 -7.87 -7.96
N GLY A 901 6.63 -7.52 -9.05
CA GLY A 901 6.47 -8.34 -10.26
C GLY A 901 5.28 -9.30 -10.25
N VAL A 902 4.52 -9.38 -9.16
CA VAL A 902 3.30 -10.21 -9.02
C VAL A 902 2.11 -9.31 -8.82
N VAL A 903 1.37 -9.06 -9.91
CA VAL A 903 0.16 -8.23 -9.91
C VAL A 903 -1.08 -9.14 -9.92
N GLU A 904 -1.92 -8.97 -8.91
CA GLU A 904 -3.19 -9.66 -8.75
C GLU A 904 -4.32 -8.72 -9.13
N SER A 905 -5.24 -9.18 -9.98
CA SER A 905 -6.44 -8.44 -10.40
C SER A 905 -7.68 -9.19 -9.94
N MET A 906 -8.51 -8.54 -9.12
CA MET A 906 -9.71 -9.17 -8.56
C MET A 906 -10.94 -8.87 -9.42
N LYS A 907 -11.53 -9.94 -9.98
CA LYS A 907 -12.83 -9.89 -10.66
C LYS A 907 -13.96 -10.09 -9.66
N VAL A 908 -14.84 -9.11 -9.55
CA VAL A 908 -15.99 -9.15 -8.63
C VAL A 908 -17.28 -9.30 -9.43
N ILE A 909 -18.09 -10.28 -9.06
CA ILE A 909 -19.44 -10.52 -9.60
C ILE A 909 -20.36 -10.74 -8.41
N THR A 910 -21.46 -10.01 -8.34
CA THR A 910 -22.47 -10.20 -7.28
C THR A 910 -23.78 -10.73 -7.84
N THR A 911 -24.49 -11.53 -7.04
CA THR A 911 -25.81 -12.07 -7.41
C THR A 911 -26.81 -10.96 -7.67
N THR A 912 -26.83 -9.91 -6.85
CA THR A 912 -27.77 -8.77 -6.98
C THR A 912 -27.59 -8.05 -8.31
N ASN A 913 -26.34 -7.73 -8.69
CA ASN A 913 -26.07 -7.01 -9.92
C ASN A 913 -26.25 -7.90 -11.17
N SER A 914 -25.92 -9.18 -11.06
CA SER A 914 -26.15 -10.18 -12.11
C SER A 914 -27.65 -10.40 -12.36
N GLU A 915 -28.46 -10.43 -11.30
CA GLU A 915 -29.90 -10.62 -11.40
C GLU A 915 -30.59 -9.42 -12.05
N ARG A 916 -30.27 -8.18 -11.65
CA ARG A 916 -30.89 -6.98 -12.24
C ARG A 916 -30.57 -6.83 -13.73
N VAL A 917 -29.33 -7.10 -14.16
CA VAL A 917 -28.96 -6.99 -15.58
C VAL A 917 -29.58 -8.13 -16.40
N ALA A 918 -29.64 -9.35 -15.87
CA ALA A 918 -30.32 -10.45 -16.52
C ALA A 918 -31.83 -10.14 -16.67
N ARG A 919 -32.48 -9.70 -15.59
CA ARG A 919 -33.91 -9.33 -15.61
C ARG A 919 -34.19 -8.22 -16.61
N TYR A 920 -33.33 -7.19 -16.65
CA TYR A 920 -33.40 -6.15 -17.67
C TYR A 920 -33.32 -6.72 -19.10
N ALA A 921 -32.40 -7.65 -19.36
CA ALA A 921 -32.26 -8.26 -20.70
C ALA A 921 -33.52 -9.03 -21.13
N PHE A 922 -34.10 -9.84 -20.23
CA PHE A 922 -35.34 -10.58 -20.52
C PHE A 922 -36.57 -9.65 -20.65
N GLU A 923 -36.67 -8.61 -19.83
CA GLU A 923 -37.72 -7.59 -19.97
C GLU A 923 -37.58 -6.81 -21.29
N TYR A 924 -36.35 -6.45 -21.66
CA TYR A 924 -36.05 -5.80 -22.92
C TYR A 924 -36.47 -6.70 -24.10
N ALA A 925 -36.18 -8.00 -24.00
CA ALA A 925 -36.60 -8.96 -25.01
C ALA A 925 -38.13 -8.97 -25.19
N LYS A 926 -38.86 -9.06 -24.08
CA LYS A 926 -40.33 -9.05 -24.07
C LYS A 926 -40.92 -7.76 -24.64
N ARG A 927 -40.41 -6.59 -24.23
CA ARG A 927 -40.89 -5.27 -24.68
C ARG A 927 -40.65 -5.04 -26.18
N ASN A 928 -39.59 -5.61 -26.74
CA ASN A 928 -39.21 -5.42 -28.15
C ASN A 928 -39.54 -6.63 -29.03
N GLY A 929 -40.30 -7.61 -28.52
CA GLY A 929 -40.73 -8.79 -29.30
C GLY A 929 -39.61 -9.76 -29.69
N ARG A 930 -38.47 -9.72 -28.99
CA ARG A 930 -37.30 -10.58 -29.22
C ARG A 930 -37.54 -11.97 -28.61
N LYS A 931 -36.91 -13.00 -29.17
CA LYS A 931 -37.25 -14.40 -28.86
C LYS A 931 -36.14 -15.17 -28.17
N LYS A 932 -34.90 -14.69 -28.22
CA LYS A 932 -33.74 -15.43 -27.72
C LYS A 932 -32.77 -14.54 -26.93
N VAL A 933 -32.29 -15.06 -25.80
CA VAL A 933 -31.24 -14.45 -24.97
C VAL A 933 -30.10 -15.45 -24.81
N THR A 934 -28.92 -15.07 -25.28
CA THR A 934 -27.67 -15.85 -25.16
C THR A 934 -26.78 -15.24 -24.07
N THR A 935 -26.53 -15.98 -23.01
CA THR A 935 -25.63 -15.56 -21.92
C THR A 935 -24.19 -15.94 -22.24
N VAL A 936 -23.29 -14.96 -22.25
CA VAL A 936 -21.87 -15.15 -22.57
C VAL A 936 -21.02 -15.15 -21.31
N HIS A 937 -20.17 -16.16 -21.17
CA HIS A 937 -19.38 -16.40 -19.96
C HIS A 937 -18.06 -17.12 -20.27
N LYS A 938 -17.23 -17.39 -19.27
CA LYS A 938 -16.05 -18.28 -19.32
C LYS A 938 -16.03 -19.19 -18.09
N ALA A 939 -17.20 -19.68 -17.70
CA ALA A 939 -17.40 -20.51 -16.51
C ALA A 939 -16.65 -21.86 -16.55
N ASN A 940 -16.19 -22.30 -17.73
CA ASN A 940 -15.35 -23.49 -17.85
C ASN A 940 -13.96 -23.34 -17.19
N ILE A 941 -13.46 -22.10 -17.07
CA ILE A 941 -12.22 -21.77 -16.35
C ILE A 941 -12.54 -21.02 -15.06
N MET A 942 -13.40 -19.99 -15.13
CA MET A 942 -13.81 -19.19 -13.98
C MET A 942 -15.10 -19.74 -13.36
N LYS A 943 -14.99 -20.90 -12.73
CA LYS A 943 -16.13 -21.67 -12.22
C LYS A 943 -16.99 -20.92 -11.20
N LEU A 944 -16.39 -20.09 -10.35
CA LEU A 944 -17.14 -19.36 -9.31
C LEU A 944 -17.73 -18.04 -9.80
N SER A 945 -16.92 -17.15 -10.36
CA SER A 945 -17.36 -15.80 -10.75
C SER A 945 -18.32 -15.83 -11.95
N ASP A 946 -17.87 -16.40 -13.06
CA ASP A 946 -18.70 -16.54 -14.26
C ASP A 946 -19.75 -17.64 -14.11
N GLY A 947 -19.49 -18.65 -13.27
CA GLY A 947 -20.51 -19.63 -12.90
C GLY A 947 -21.68 -18.99 -12.16
N LEU A 948 -21.42 -18.09 -11.21
CA LEU A 948 -22.48 -17.34 -10.51
C LEU A 948 -23.31 -16.49 -11.48
N PHE A 949 -22.66 -15.80 -12.43
CA PHE A 949 -23.37 -15.01 -13.45
C PHE A 949 -24.26 -15.89 -14.33
N LEU A 950 -23.73 -17.04 -14.78
CA LEU A 950 -24.46 -18.01 -15.59
C LEU A 950 -25.65 -18.62 -14.84
N GLU A 951 -25.44 -19.08 -13.60
CA GLU A 951 -26.48 -19.67 -12.75
C GLU A 951 -27.59 -18.66 -12.48
N THR A 952 -27.23 -17.42 -12.13
CA THR A 952 -28.20 -16.35 -11.90
C THR A 952 -29.01 -16.06 -13.15
N SER A 953 -28.37 -16.02 -14.33
CA SER A 953 -29.07 -15.83 -15.60
C SER A 953 -30.00 -17.01 -15.93
N LYS A 954 -29.59 -18.26 -15.69
CA LYS A 954 -30.43 -19.46 -15.85
C LYS A 954 -31.61 -19.44 -14.90
N ARG A 955 -31.44 -18.95 -13.67
CA ARG A 955 -32.51 -18.79 -12.69
C ARG A 955 -33.54 -17.77 -13.18
N VAL A 956 -33.10 -16.59 -13.61
CA VAL A 956 -34.00 -15.55 -14.14
C VAL A 956 -34.72 -16.01 -15.41
N ALA A 957 -34.07 -16.80 -16.27
CA ALA A 957 -34.70 -17.34 -17.48
C ALA A 957 -35.96 -18.17 -17.18
N LYS A 958 -36.03 -18.85 -16.02
CA LYS A 958 -37.23 -19.61 -15.60
C LYS A 958 -38.47 -18.73 -15.41
N ASP A 959 -38.30 -17.45 -15.10
CA ASP A 959 -39.40 -16.48 -14.98
C ASP A 959 -39.98 -16.07 -16.35
N TYR A 960 -39.28 -16.40 -17.45
CA TYR A 960 -39.61 -15.98 -18.82
C TYR A 960 -39.65 -17.17 -19.80
N PRO A 961 -40.63 -18.08 -19.68
CA PRO A 961 -40.68 -19.30 -20.49
C PRO A 961 -40.86 -19.04 -21.99
N ASP A 962 -41.40 -17.87 -22.39
CA ASP A 962 -41.62 -17.48 -23.79
C ASP A 962 -40.32 -17.11 -24.53
N ILE A 963 -39.20 -16.97 -23.81
CA ILE A 963 -37.91 -16.53 -24.34
C ILE A 963 -36.93 -17.70 -24.28
N THR A 964 -36.36 -18.09 -25.42
CA THR A 964 -35.35 -19.13 -25.47
C THR A 964 -34.05 -18.64 -24.84
N HIS A 965 -33.58 -19.36 -23.81
CA HIS A 965 -32.30 -19.08 -23.16
C HIS A 965 -31.24 -20.11 -23.59
N ASN A 966 -30.06 -19.63 -23.96
CA ASN A 966 -28.88 -20.47 -24.19
C ASN A 966 -27.62 -19.79 -23.61
N ASP A 967 -26.55 -20.57 -23.46
CA ASP A 967 -25.26 -20.07 -22.99
C ASP A 967 -24.13 -20.43 -23.95
N MET A 968 -23.11 -19.55 -24.00
CA MET A 968 -21.93 -19.75 -24.83
C MET A 968 -20.69 -19.19 -24.15
N ILE A 969 -19.56 -19.90 -24.32
CA ILE A 969 -18.27 -19.36 -23.89
C ILE A 969 -17.83 -18.20 -24.79
N ILE A 970 -17.14 -17.21 -24.22
CA ILE A 970 -16.73 -15.98 -24.93
C ILE A 970 -15.90 -16.27 -26.19
N ASP A 971 -14.97 -17.22 -26.16
CA ASP A 971 -14.12 -17.52 -27.33
C ASP A 971 -14.95 -18.03 -28.51
N ASN A 972 -15.86 -18.98 -28.23
CA ASN A 972 -16.78 -19.50 -29.24
C ASN A 972 -17.74 -18.39 -29.71
N THR A 973 -18.20 -17.53 -28.80
CA THR A 973 -19.06 -16.39 -29.16
C THR A 973 -18.36 -15.47 -30.16
N CYS A 974 -17.10 -15.09 -29.92
CA CYS A 974 -16.33 -14.26 -30.85
C CYS A 974 -16.13 -14.93 -32.22
N MET A 975 -15.82 -16.23 -32.24
CA MET A 975 -15.69 -17.00 -33.48
C MET A 975 -17.01 -17.07 -34.26
N GLN A 976 -18.12 -17.28 -33.55
CA GLN A 976 -19.47 -17.38 -34.11
C GLN A 976 -20.00 -16.03 -34.59
N LEU A 977 -19.68 -14.93 -33.91
CA LEU A 977 -20.03 -13.58 -34.39
C LEU A 977 -19.39 -13.29 -35.75
N VAL A 978 -18.14 -13.70 -35.96
CA VAL A 978 -17.45 -13.52 -37.24
C VAL A 978 -17.94 -14.51 -38.31
N SER A 979 -18.32 -15.73 -37.92
CA SER A 979 -18.69 -16.79 -38.87
C SER A 979 -20.18 -16.80 -39.24
N ASN A 980 -21.06 -16.71 -38.25
CA ASN A 980 -22.52 -16.74 -38.38
C ASN A 980 -23.18 -15.80 -37.35
N PRO A 981 -23.16 -14.47 -37.57
CA PRO A 981 -23.72 -13.50 -36.61
C PRO A 981 -25.25 -13.57 -36.46
N HIS A 982 -25.99 -14.08 -37.46
CA HIS A 982 -27.46 -14.11 -37.46
C HIS A 982 -28.10 -14.98 -36.39
N GLN A 983 -27.33 -15.87 -35.75
CA GLN A 983 -27.82 -16.73 -34.67
C GLN A 983 -28.07 -15.99 -33.35
N PHE A 984 -27.52 -14.79 -33.21
CA PHE A 984 -27.59 -13.97 -32.00
C PHE A 984 -28.74 -12.97 -32.11
N ASP A 985 -29.59 -12.92 -31.09
CA ASP A 985 -30.69 -11.96 -30.96
C ASP A 985 -30.35 -10.97 -29.84
N ILE A 986 -30.48 -11.38 -28.57
CA ILE A 986 -29.93 -10.65 -27.41
C ILE A 986 -28.72 -11.39 -26.85
N VAL A 987 -27.63 -10.66 -26.64
CA VAL A 987 -26.38 -11.17 -26.05
C VAL A 987 -26.17 -10.53 -24.68
N LEU A 988 -26.33 -11.31 -23.61
CA LEU A 988 -26.16 -10.89 -22.22
C LEU A 988 -24.74 -11.20 -21.75
N THR A 989 -24.00 -10.20 -21.28
CA THR A 989 -22.58 -10.35 -20.94
C THR A 989 -22.17 -9.63 -19.65
N THR A 990 -21.05 -10.06 -19.07
CA THR A 990 -20.30 -9.28 -18.08
C THR A 990 -19.57 -8.10 -18.74
N ASN A 991 -18.93 -7.26 -17.93
CA ASN A 991 -18.41 -5.96 -18.33
C ASN A 991 -17.29 -6.02 -19.38
N LEU A 992 -16.23 -6.80 -19.15
CA LEU A 992 -15.13 -6.95 -20.09
C LEU A 992 -15.58 -7.62 -21.39
N TYR A 993 -16.36 -8.70 -21.28
CA TYR A 993 -16.84 -9.43 -22.46
C TYR A 993 -17.76 -8.61 -23.33
N GLY A 994 -18.63 -7.80 -22.72
CA GLY A 994 -19.49 -6.89 -23.46
C GLY A 994 -18.70 -5.86 -24.25
N ALA A 995 -17.57 -5.37 -23.70
CA ALA A 995 -16.68 -4.44 -24.42
C ALA A 995 -16.01 -5.10 -25.64
N ILE A 996 -15.60 -6.36 -25.51
CA ILE A 996 -14.97 -7.12 -26.60
C ILE A 996 -16.01 -7.42 -27.67
N VAL A 997 -17.15 -8.00 -27.29
CA VAL A 997 -18.25 -8.36 -28.18
C VAL A 997 -18.77 -7.12 -28.91
N SER A 998 -18.95 -5.99 -28.22
CA SER A 998 -19.38 -4.75 -28.87
C SER A 998 -18.41 -4.31 -29.95
N ASN A 999 -17.10 -4.32 -29.68
CA ASN A 999 -16.10 -3.91 -30.67
C ASN A 999 -16.04 -4.85 -31.87
N VAL A 1000 -16.21 -6.17 -31.67
CA VAL A 1000 -16.29 -7.14 -32.77
C VAL A 1000 -17.51 -6.84 -33.64
N VAL A 1001 -18.68 -6.65 -33.04
CA VAL A 1001 -19.91 -6.34 -33.77
C VAL A 1001 -19.81 -4.98 -34.48
N CYS A 1002 -19.20 -3.96 -33.87
CA CYS A 1002 -18.88 -2.69 -34.53
C CYS A 1002 -18.05 -2.91 -35.80
N GLY A 1003 -17.01 -3.74 -35.73
CA GLY A 1003 -16.17 -4.07 -36.88
C GLY A 1003 -16.93 -4.80 -37.99
N LEU A 1004 -17.87 -5.68 -37.63
CA LEU A 1004 -18.72 -6.39 -38.59
C LEU A 1004 -19.69 -5.45 -39.33
N LEU A 1005 -20.16 -4.39 -38.66
CA LEU A 1005 -21.15 -3.44 -39.19
C LEU A 1005 -20.56 -2.25 -39.97
N GLY A 1006 -19.24 -2.22 -40.18
CA GLY A 1006 -18.56 -1.18 -40.97
C GLY A 1006 -17.81 -0.13 -40.14
N GLY A 1007 -17.78 -0.23 -38.81
CA GLY A 1007 -16.88 0.55 -37.97
C GLY A 1007 -17.53 1.28 -36.80
N ALA A 1008 -16.70 2.08 -36.12
CA ALA A 1008 -17.02 2.77 -34.87
C ALA A 1008 -18.03 3.93 -35.00
N GLY A 1009 -18.17 4.50 -36.21
CA GLY A 1009 -18.90 5.74 -36.45
C GLY A 1009 -20.42 5.63 -36.59
N LEU A 1010 -21.00 4.43 -36.47
CA LEU A 1010 -22.44 4.20 -36.75
C LEU A 1010 -23.30 3.92 -35.52
N LEU A 1011 -22.73 3.30 -34.48
CA LEU A 1011 -23.51 2.71 -33.39
C LEU A 1011 -23.62 3.64 -32.18
N SER A 1012 -24.73 3.56 -31.47
CA SER A 1012 -25.00 4.25 -30.21
C SER A 1012 -24.96 3.28 -29.02
N GLY A 1013 -24.54 3.79 -27.87
CA GLY A 1013 -24.54 3.12 -26.59
C GLY A 1013 -25.48 3.80 -25.60
N LYS A 1014 -26.26 3.01 -24.87
CA LYS A 1014 -27.28 3.49 -23.91
C LYS A 1014 -26.93 2.95 -22.54
N ASN A 1015 -26.54 3.81 -21.60
CA ASN A 1015 -26.24 3.42 -20.23
C ASN A 1015 -27.46 3.71 -19.36
N TYR A 1016 -28.08 2.67 -18.82
CA TYR A 1016 -29.25 2.76 -17.96
C TYR A 1016 -28.88 2.47 -16.51
N GLY A 1017 -29.33 3.34 -15.62
CA GLY A 1017 -29.50 3.06 -14.19
C GLY A 1017 -30.97 3.20 -13.79
N ASP A 1018 -31.28 2.98 -12.51
CA ASP A 1018 -32.67 3.04 -12.03
C ASP A 1018 -33.27 4.46 -12.11
N HIS A 1019 -32.44 5.49 -11.99
CA HIS A 1019 -32.87 6.90 -11.94
C HIS A 1019 -32.32 7.76 -13.07
N TYR A 1020 -31.17 7.40 -13.64
CA TYR A 1020 -30.42 8.22 -14.59
C TYR A 1020 -30.13 7.44 -15.86
N THR A 1021 -30.06 8.14 -16.99
CA THR A 1021 -29.69 7.53 -18.28
C THR A 1021 -28.68 8.39 -19.01
N VAL A 1022 -27.62 7.77 -19.53
CA VAL A 1022 -26.56 8.45 -20.30
C VAL A 1022 -26.43 7.81 -21.68
N PHE A 1023 -26.58 8.63 -22.72
CA PHE A 1023 -26.43 8.24 -24.12
C PHE A 1023 -25.05 8.65 -24.62
N GLU A 1024 -24.35 7.75 -25.30
CA GLU A 1024 -23.01 7.97 -25.84
C GLU A 1024 -22.83 7.23 -27.17
N PRO A 1025 -21.81 7.56 -27.98
CA PRO A 1025 -21.40 6.70 -29.10
C PRO A 1025 -21.07 5.28 -28.61
N GLY A 1026 -21.39 4.26 -29.42
CA GLY A 1026 -21.21 2.85 -29.05
C GLY A 1026 -19.76 2.42 -28.87
N THR A 1027 -18.80 3.22 -29.34
CA THR A 1027 -17.36 2.96 -29.22
C THR A 1027 -16.63 4.08 -28.48
N ARG A 1028 -15.57 3.69 -27.75
CA ARG A 1028 -14.81 4.61 -26.89
C ARG A 1028 -13.60 5.24 -27.60
N ASN A 1029 -13.66 5.43 -28.92
CA ASN A 1029 -12.58 6.08 -29.67
C ASN A 1029 -12.78 7.60 -29.69
N THR A 1030 -11.82 8.36 -29.17
CA THR A 1030 -11.90 9.83 -29.10
C THR A 1030 -11.60 10.51 -30.43
N GLY A 1031 -10.97 9.80 -31.39
CA GLY A 1031 -10.72 10.33 -32.73
C GLY A 1031 -9.82 11.58 -32.73
N THR A 1032 -8.92 11.74 -31.75
CA THR A 1032 -8.08 12.94 -31.59
C THR A 1032 -7.30 13.33 -32.85
N GLY A 1033 -6.83 12.35 -33.62
CA GLY A 1033 -6.11 12.60 -34.88
C GLY A 1033 -6.96 13.22 -36.01
N ILE A 1034 -8.29 13.12 -35.92
CA ILE A 1034 -9.24 13.63 -36.93
C ILE A 1034 -10.12 14.78 -36.42
N ALA A 1035 -9.96 15.18 -35.15
CA ALA A 1035 -10.72 16.26 -34.52
C ALA A 1035 -10.52 17.60 -35.26
N GLY A 1036 -11.62 18.32 -35.51
CA GLY A 1036 -11.60 19.64 -36.14
C GLY A 1036 -11.24 19.65 -37.62
N LYS A 1037 -11.15 18.48 -38.26
CA LYS A 1037 -10.82 18.34 -39.69
C LYS A 1037 -12.05 18.15 -40.59
N ASN A 1038 -13.27 18.16 -40.03
CA ASN A 1038 -14.52 17.96 -40.79
C ASN A 1038 -14.56 16.62 -41.56
N ILE A 1039 -13.98 15.57 -40.97
CA ILE A 1039 -13.95 14.20 -41.54
C ILE A 1039 -14.49 13.14 -40.57
N ALA A 1040 -14.92 13.54 -39.37
CA ALA A 1040 -15.49 12.65 -38.37
C ALA A 1040 -16.92 12.22 -38.74
N ASN A 1041 -17.29 10.97 -38.53
CA ASN A 1041 -18.63 10.48 -38.82
C ASN A 1041 -19.64 10.93 -37.73
N PRO A 1042 -20.67 11.74 -38.05
CA PRO A 1042 -21.62 12.23 -37.05
C PRO A 1042 -22.74 11.25 -36.69
N ILE A 1043 -22.87 10.14 -37.43
CA ILE A 1043 -24.02 9.24 -37.35
C ILE A 1043 -24.16 8.60 -35.96
N ALA A 1044 -23.08 8.11 -35.36
CA ALA A 1044 -23.13 7.48 -34.03
C ALA A 1044 -23.68 8.43 -32.96
N MET A 1045 -23.24 9.69 -32.96
CA MET A 1045 -23.71 10.69 -31.99
C MET A 1045 -25.17 11.07 -32.25
N LEU A 1046 -25.55 11.22 -33.53
CA LEU A 1046 -26.95 11.46 -33.90
C LEU A 1046 -27.86 10.30 -33.51
N ASN A 1047 -27.44 9.05 -33.70
CA ASN A 1047 -28.17 7.86 -33.24
C ASN A 1047 -28.31 7.84 -31.72
N ALA A 1048 -27.27 8.22 -30.97
CA ALA A 1048 -27.35 8.37 -29.52
C ALA A 1048 -28.37 9.45 -29.11
N ALA A 1049 -28.40 10.57 -29.82
CA ALA A 1049 -29.37 11.64 -29.60
C ALA A 1049 -30.81 11.20 -29.97
N VAL A 1050 -31.01 10.41 -31.02
CA VAL A 1050 -32.30 9.82 -31.38
C VAL A 1050 -32.78 8.85 -30.29
N ASP A 1051 -31.90 8.01 -29.76
CA ASP A 1051 -32.21 7.09 -28.67
C ASP A 1051 -32.61 7.83 -27.39
N MET A 1052 -31.95 8.96 -27.13
CA MET A 1052 -32.34 9.87 -26.05
C MET A 1052 -33.76 10.42 -26.26
N LEU A 1053 -34.11 10.85 -27.47
CA LEU A 1053 -35.48 11.32 -27.77
C LEU A 1053 -36.53 10.23 -27.56
N ARG A 1054 -36.23 8.97 -27.95
CA ARG A 1054 -37.12 7.83 -27.66
C ARG A 1054 -37.33 7.65 -26.16
N HIS A 1055 -36.28 7.81 -25.36
CA HIS A 1055 -36.35 7.71 -23.89
C HIS A 1055 -37.13 8.89 -23.24
N LEU A 1056 -37.03 10.08 -23.81
CA LEU A 1056 -37.79 11.27 -23.36
C LEU A 1056 -39.27 11.23 -23.80
N GLY A 1057 -39.65 10.34 -24.72
CA GLY A 1057 -41.02 10.21 -25.23
C GLY A 1057 -41.29 10.98 -26.53
N HIS A 1058 -40.29 11.67 -27.09
CA HIS A 1058 -40.36 12.43 -28.34
C HIS A 1058 -40.28 11.52 -29.57
N LYS A 1059 -41.20 10.56 -29.68
CA LYS A 1059 -41.19 9.51 -30.73
C LYS A 1059 -41.26 10.07 -32.15
N HIS A 1060 -42.01 11.17 -32.35
CA HIS A 1060 -42.14 11.80 -33.67
C HIS A 1060 -40.79 12.33 -34.17
N HIS A 1061 -40.14 13.22 -33.40
CA HIS A 1061 -38.81 13.75 -33.75
C HIS A 1061 -37.75 12.65 -33.87
N ALA A 1062 -37.78 11.64 -32.98
CA ALA A 1062 -36.88 10.50 -33.07
C ALA A 1062 -37.02 9.75 -34.39
N THR A 1063 -38.25 9.52 -34.85
CA THR A 1063 -38.55 8.81 -36.11
C THR A 1063 -38.15 9.66 -37.32
N LEU A 1064 -38.45 10.96 -37.29
CA LEU A 1064 -38.08 11.91 -38.34
C LEU A 1064 -36.56 11.93 -38.58
N ILE A 1065 -35.78 12.12 -37.52
CA ILE A 1065 -34.31 12.18 -37.59
C ILE A 1065 -33.73 10.79 -37.96
N GLN A 1066 -34.25 9.70 -37.40
CA GLN A 1066 -33.79 8.35 -37.76
C GLN A 1066 -34.00 8.04 -39.25
N ASN A 1067 -35.16 8.40 -39.80
CA ASN A 1067 -35.47 8.18 -41.20
C ASN A 1067 -34.56 9.02 -42.11
N ALA A 1068 -34.26 10.25 -41.71
CA ALA A 1068 -33.29 11.09 -42.43
C ALA A 1068 -31.89 10.49 -42.41
N ILE A 1069 -31.40 10.01 -41.25
CA ILE A 1069 -30.10 9.31 -41.12
C ILE A 1069 -30.08 8.08 -42.03
N ASN A 1070 -31.11 7.23 -41.96
CA ASN A 1070 -31.22 6.01 -42.76
C ASN A 1070 -31.18 6.32 -44.26
N ARG A 1071 -31.88 7.38 -44.70
CA ARG A 1071 -31.90 7.81 -46.10
C ARG A 1071 -30.54 8.32 -46.57
N THR A 1072 -29.85 9.13 -45.76
CA THR A 1072 -28.49 9.63 -46.07
C THR A 1072 -27.51 8.48 -46.26
N ILE A 1073 -27.49 7.52 -45.33
CA ILE A 1073 -26.58 6.36 -45.39
C ILE A 1073 -26.93 5.46 -46.58
N ASN A 1074 -28.20 5.18 -46.82
CA ASN A 1074 -28.62 4.29 -47.90
C ASN A 1074 -28.39 4.86 -49.31
N GLN A 1075 -28.20 6.18 -49.44
CA GLN A 1075 -27.85 6.82 -50.70
C GLN A 1075 -26.35 6.93 -50.96
N GLY A 1076 -25.51 6.40 -50.07
CA GLY A 1076 -24.05 6.40 -50.26
C GLY A 1076 -23.35 7.70 -49.85
N ILE A 1077 -24.02 8.60 -49.13
CA ILE A 1077 -23.39 9.81 -48.58
C ILE A 1077 -22.60 9.40 -47.32
N HIS A 1078 -21.38 8.91 -47.55
CA HIS A 1078 -20.53 8.29 -46.54
C HIS A 1078 -19.27 9.09 -46.28
N THR A 1079 -18.87 9.16 -45.00
CA THR A 1079 -17.55 9.63 -44.57
C THR A 1079 -16.46 8.60 -44.88
N ARG A 1080 -15.20 9.02 -44.75
CA ARG A 1080 -14.01 8.21 -45.11
C ARG A 1080 -13.89 6.88 -44.36
N ASP A 1081 -14.38 6.80 -43.13
CA ASP A 1081 -14.40 5.58 -42.32
C ASP A 1081 -15.25 4.45 -42.94
N LEU A 1082 -16.30 4.82 -43.69
CA LEU A 1082 -17.17 3.89 -44.40
C LEU A 1082 -16.76 3.69 -45.88
N GLY A 1083 -15.61 4.25 -46.29
CA GLY A 1083 -15.10 4.18 -47.66
C GLY A 1083 -15.63 5.26 -48.62
N GLY A 1084 -16.34 6.27 -48.11
CA GLY A 1084 -16.84 7.40 -48.92
C GLY A 1084 -15.91 8.62 -48.93
N GLN A 1085 -16.35 9.68 -49.61
CA GLN A 1085 -15.61 10.95 -49.74
C GLN A 1085 -16.29 12.15 -49.07
N ALA A 1086 -17.47 11.95 -48.47
CA ALA A 1086 -18.22 13.04 -47.86
C ALA A 1086 -17.52 13.55 -46.59
N THR A 1087 -17.63 14.85 -46.35
CA THR A 1087 -17.22 15.51 -45.10
C THR A 1087 -18.29 15.34 -44.01
N SER A 1088 -17.92 15.59 -42.75
CA SER A 1088 -18.88 15.56 -41.63
C SER A 1088 -20.06 16.49 -41.89
N ARG A 1089 -19.76 17.70 -42.38
CA ARG A 1089 -20.76 18.71 -42.70
C ARG A 1089 -21.71 18.30 -43.82
N GLU A 1090 -21.20 17.73 -44.91
CA GLU A 1090 -22.03 17.28 -46.03
C GLU A 1090 -23.04 16.19 -45.60
N VAL A 1091 -22.65 15.30 -44.69
CA VAL A 1091 -23.56 14.31 -44.11
C VAL A 1091 -24.67 14.98 -43.29
N VAL A 1092 -24.33 15.98 -42.47
CA VAL A 1092 -25.31 16.71 -41.64
C VAL A 1092 -26.26 17.55 -42.50
N ASP A 1093 -25.74 18.25 -43.51
CA ASP A 1093 -26.55 19.04 -44.44
C ASP A 1093 -27.51 18.15 -45.25
N ALA A 1094 -27.07 16.95 -45.65
CA ALA A 1094 -27.94 15.96 -46.28
C ALA A 1094 -29.07 15.48 -45.35
N ILE A 1095 -28.76 15.24 -44.06
CA ILE A 1095 -29.77 14.89 -43.04
C ILE A 1095 -30.78 16.03 -42.87
N MET A 1096 -30.33 17.28 -42.74
CA MET A 1096 -31.24 18.43 -42.63
C MET A 1096 -32.11 18.60 -43.88
N LYS A 1097 -31.56 18.37 -45.07
CA LYS A 1097 -32.33 18.37 -46.33
C LYS A 1097 -33.45 17.31 -46.31
N TYR A 1098 -33.18 16.11 -45.80
CA TYR A 1098 -34.19 15.05 -45.69
C TYR A 1098 -35.21 15.28 -44.59
N ILE A 1099 -34.83 15.96 -43.51
CA ILE A 1099 -35.78 16.43 -42.50
C ILE A 1099 -36.75 17.43 -43.15
N LYS A 1100 -36.25 18.39 -43.94
CA LYS A 1100 -37.09 19.35 -44.65
C LYS A 1100 -38.09 18.67 -45.59
N THR A 1101 -37.60 17.76 -46.44
CA THR A 1101 -38.47 17.05 -47.41
C THR A 1101 -39.47 16.09 -46.77
N ALA A 1102 -39.35 15.79 -45.48
CA ALA A 1102 -40.31 14.96 -44.74
C ALA A 1102 -41.27 15.80 -43.89
N SER A 1103 -40.97 17.09 -43.68
CA SER A 1103 -41.83 18.06 -43.00
C SER A 1103 -42.71 18.85 -43.98
N ASP A 1104 -42.23 19.05 -45.21
CA ASP A 1104 -43.01 19.49 -46.38
C ASP A 1104 -43.89 18.34 -46.90
#